data_AF-A8PWJ8-F1
#
_entry.id   AF-A8PWJ8-F1
#
_cell.length_a   1.000
_cell.length_b   1.000
_cell.length_c   1.000
_cell.angle_alpha   90.00
_cell.angle_beta   90.00
_cell.angle_gamma   90.00
#
_symmetry.space_group_name_H-M   'P 1'
#
loop_
_entity.id
_entity.type
_entity.pdbx_description
1 polymer ?
#
loop_
_entity_poly.entity_id
_entity_poly.type
_entity_poly.pdbx_seq_one_letter_code
_entity_poly.pdbx_strand_id
1 'polypeptide(L)'
;MAVGVPREAPASTAPLERVKKLQLQIASSTDLNPLAHLIKEARTLHSKLTQGNADDPKSLVKALTLAARVVSHSLVGLSEKDKINFEHVDEHGRLVLQEASDPSDAQAQVSRWLQSQWNGFIMLLLDELLFSEFSAVQHSALQIVMTLQTAASESLNRQSSTKTGRWSQSPFRPLIQTLVWKRVSEDVVDIFVEEFLEVYDDVRFFFCKEISRLLRHVPDASPPHAHVRSHARTLLCRLTAIPTEPSHLNHFLVRHLSNGPKKSKKIKKQKPTMSQDGDEDDDGVIEPQPWSSESEEDQVDEDPSSHYVSMRKKRRTRHGPPVLDSLHTLSSQRQAFAAAWLSLLLPRTHSNSNGHLIVHGGNLSTSETHDILVRLHAQILPHLPNPTMLHDFLVDCLDTKGTTALLALNGLFTLIVHHNLDYPAFYTRLYALLDASVLHTRYRSRFMRMLDTFLASMLLPVAIVASFVKRLSRLSLRATPAALIEIIPFIWNLLKRHPSCMQMIHREWQHDHLALGPSAVQDPFDPYEPNPLHTRALESSLWEISTFGAYRLSQTSQHGKESTAGGDTHYLGSVSTFASILAEPFTQQRYELEDFLDSTYSTLFETETKKTLKRRQPMNKPVAPPPVAPLDIRLAVPPLLAEKTGDLDAAVRRETRKRLRLYAFPTESAAQQGDTPLEQDRRAMPLDDCARLWHFV
;
A
#
# COMPACT_ATOMS: atom_id res chain seq x y z
N MET A 1 2.09 9.27 -83.56
CA MET A 1 2.61 10.56 -83.05
C MET A 1 2.37 10.59 -81.57
N ALA A 2 3.43 10.43 -80.78
CA ALA A 2 3.43 10.57 -79.33
C ALA A 2 3.70 12.03 -78.98
N VAL A 3 2.83 12.62 -78.15
CA VAL A 3 3.00 13.90 -77.46
C VAL A 3 2.29 13.67 -76.13
N GLY A 4 2.92 13.66 -74.96
CA GLY A 4 3.88 14.62 -74.45
C GLY A 4 3.24 15.26 -73.21
N VAL A 5 3.52 14.68 -72.05
CA VAL A 5 3.09 15.12 -70.70
C VAL A 5 3.50 16.56 -70.42
N PRO A 6 2.71 17.37 -69.68
CA PRO A 6 3.25 18.45 -68.88
C PRO A 6 3.09 18.17 -67.38
N ARG A 7 4.26 17.89 -66.78
CA ARG A 7 4.78 18.30 -65.46
C ARG A 7 3.82 18.37 -64.26
N GLU A 8 4.03 17.39 -63.38
CA GLU A 8 3.71 17.41 -61.95
C GLU A 8 4.24 18.67 -61.24
N ALA A 9 3.45 19.13 -60.27
CA ALA A 9 3.80 20.15 -59.28
C ALA A 9 5.07 19.76 -58.48
N PRO A 10 5.82 20.72 -57.90
CA PRO A 10 7.05 20.40 -57.17
C PRO A 10 6.75 19.51 -55.95
N ALA A 11 7.40 18.36 -55.92
CA ALA A 11 7.32 17.37 -54.85
C ALA A 11 7.49 18.02 -53.46
N SER A 12 6.52 17.80 -52.59
CA SER A 12 6.60 18.19 -51.18
C SER A 12 7.82 17.55 -50.54
N THR A 13 8.87 18.34 -50.25
CA THR A 13 10.07 17.87 -49.57
C THR A 13 9.72 17.07 -48.32
N ALA A 14 10.36 15.90 -48.16
CA ALA A 14 10.07 14.99 -47.07
C ALA A 14 10.28 15.68 -45.70
N PRO A 15 9.44 15.41 -44.69
CA PRO A 15 9.50 16.08 -43.38
C PRO A 15 10.88 15.97 -42.73
N LEU A 16 11.56 14.83 -42.90
CA LEU A 16 12.92 14.62 -42.39
C LEU A 16 13.96 15.56 -43.03
N GLU A 17 13.82 15.88 -44.32
CA GLU A 17 14.76 16.75 -45.02
C GLU A 17 14.60 18.21 -44.59
N ARG A 18 13.38 18.63 -44.23
CA ARG A 18 13.11 19.98 -43.71
C ARG A 18 13.79 20.21 -42.38
N VAL A 19 13.62 19.28 -41.44
CA VAL A 19 14.28 19.33 -40.13
C VAL A 19 15.81 19.34 -40.29
N LYS A 20 16.37 18.53 -41.21
CA LYS A 20 17.81 18.54 -41.52
C LYS A 20 18.29 19.88 -42.10
N LYS A 21 17.50 20.52 -42.97
CA LYS A 21 17.81 21.86 -43.50
C LYS A 21 17.85 22.91 -42.38
N LEU A 22 16.86 22.89 -41.47
CA LEU A 22 16.84 23.78 -40.32
C LEU A 22 18.01 23.51 -39.36
N GLN A 23 18.38 22.24 -39.15
CA GLN A 23 19.56 21.88 -38.38
C GLN A 23 20.85 22.46 -38.98
N LEU A 24 21.02 22.39 -40.32
CA LEU A 24 22.16 22.99 -41.01
C LEU A 24 22.17 24.51 -40.89
N GLN A 25 21.00 25.16 -40.92
CA GLN A 25 20.89 26.61 -40.72
C GLN A 25 21.31 27.03 -39.31
N ILE A 26 20.93 26.27 -38.28
CA ILE A 26 21.38 26.51 -36.89
C ILE A 26 22.89 26.34 -36.75
N ALA A 27 23.49 25.37 -37.45
CA ALA A 27 24.92 25.12 -37.39
C ALA A 27 25.76 26.16 -38.16
N SER A 28 25.19 26.75 -39.23
CA SER A 28 25.91 27.64 -40.15
C SER A 28 25.70 29.13 -39.88
N SER A 29 24.61 29.52 -39.21
CA SER A 29 24.24 30.92 -38.96
C SER A 29 24.27 31.25 -37.47
N THR A 30 24.52 32.53 -37.15
CA THR A 30 24.37 33.08 -35.79
C THR A 30 22.91 33.41 -35.44
N ASP A 31 21.99 33.22 -36.39
CA ASP A 31 20.59 33.56 -36.25
C ASP A 31 19.86 32.52 -35.38
N LEU A 32 19.13 33.00 -34.37
CA LEU A 32 18.39 32.13 -33.45
C LEU A 32 16.97 31.79 -33.97
N ASN A 33 16.49 32.51 -34.99
CA ASN A 33 15.14 32.32 -35.57
C ASN A 33 14.83 30.87 -36.01
N PRO A 34 15.76 30.08 -36.58
CA PRO A 34 15.51 28.69 -36.93
C PRO A 34 15.08 27.81 -35.74
N LEU A 35 15.44 28.17 -34.51
CA LEU A 35 15.00 27.46 -33.30
C LEU A 35 13.48 27.56 -33.10
N ALA A 36 12.91 28.75 -33.26
CA ALA A 36 11.46 28.95 -33.19
C ALA A 36 10.73 28.25 -34.34
N HIS A 37 11.34 28.22 -35.54
CA HIS A 37 10.81 27.47 -36.67
C HIS A 37 10.80 25.96 -36.41
N LEU A 38 11.85 25.40 -35.77
CA LEU A 38 11.89 24.00 -35.39
C LEU A 38 10.84 23.63 -34.34
N ILE A 39 10.62 24.47 -33.32
CA ILE A 39 9.57 24.23 -32.31
C ILE A 39 8.18 24.21 -32.98
N LYS A 40 7.93 25.17 -33.89
CA LYS A 40 6.69 25.19 -34.68
C LYS A 40 6.57 23.96 -35.57
N GLU A 41 7.64 23.57 -36.27
CA GLU A 41 7.62 22.38 -37.12
C GLU A 41 7.38 21.12 -36.30
N ALA A 42 8.00 20.96 -35.12
CA ALA A 42 7.77 19.85 -34.22
C ALA A 42 6.29 19.75 -33.78
N ARG A 43 5.64 20.88 -33.43
CA ARG A 43 4.18 20.91 -33.18
C ARG A 43 3.37 20.45 -34.38
N THR A 44 3.70 20.91 -35.58
CA THR A 44 2.98 20.50 -36.81
C THR A 44 3.21 19.02 -37.15
N LEU A 45 4.38 18.48 -36.86
CA LEU A 45 4.68 17.06 -37.05
C LEU A 45 3.92 16.20 -36.04
N HIS A 46 3.85 16.65 -34.78
CA HIS A 46 3.03 15.99 -33.76
C HIS A 46 1.55 16.02 -34.14
N SER A 47 0.99 17.17 -34.54
CA SER A 47 -0.43 17.25 -34.93
C SER A 47 -0.77 16.34 -36.11
N LYS A 48 0.15 16.19 -37.09
CA LYS A 48 -0.02 15.26 -38.22
C LYS A 48 0.00 13.80 -37.79
N LEU A 49 0.83 13.44 -36.82
CA LEU A 49 0.87 12.10 -36.24
C LEU A 49 -0.43 11.80 -35.49
N THR A 50 -0.94 12.73 -34.69
CA THR A 50 -2.16 12.54 -33.90
C THR A 50 -3.43 12.50 -34.75
N GLN A 51 -3.47 13.21 -35.89
CA GLN A 51 -4.61 13.20 -36.80
C GLN A 51 -4.70 11.95 -37.69
N GLY A 52 -3.76 11.00 -37.58
CA GLY A 52 -3.76 9.75 -38.34
C GLY A 52 -3.60 9.92 -39.86
N ASN A 53 -3.30 11.13 -40.33
CA ASN A 53 -3.36 11.51 -41.74
C ASN A 53 -2.00 11.32 -42.45
N ALA A 54 -1.27 10.27 -42.08
CA ALA A 54 0.13 10.06 -42.46
C ALA A 54 0.34 8.76 -43.24
N ASP A 55 0.83 8.89 -44.48
CA ASP A 55 1.19 7.74 -45.34
C ASP A 55 2.38 6.91 -44.79
N ASP A 56 3.24 7.50 -43.94
CA ASP A 56 4.34 6.79 -43.25
C ASP A 56 4.61 7.34 -41.83
N PRO A 57 4.07 6.70 -40.77
CA PRO A 57 4.23 7.17 -39.40
C PRO A 57 5.68 7.03 -38.89
N LYS A 58 6.46 6.08 -39.41
CA LYS A 58 7.84 5.83 -38.92
C LYS A 58 8.80 6.95 -39.32
N SER A 59 8.68 7.48 -40.54
CA SER A 59 9.50 8.62 -40.97
C SER A 59 9.14 9.91 -40.23
N LEU A 60 7.85 10.11 -39.92
CA LEU A 60 7.39 11.24 -39.10
C LEU A 60 7.90 11.15 -37.66
N VAL A 61 7.83 9.98 -37.02
CA VAL A 61 8.40 9.77 -35.67
C VAL A 61 9.90 10.06 -35.67
N LYS A 62 10.65 9.61 -36.68
CA LYS A 62 12.08 9.93 -36.83
C LYS A 62 12.32 11.42 -37.02
N ALA A 63 11.53 12.10 -37.84
CA ALA A 63 11.65 13.54 -38.05
C ALA A 63 11.32 14.34 -36.78
N LEU A 64 10.28 13.95 -36.04
CA LEU A 64 9.86 14.60 -34.81
C LEU A 64 10.88 14.42 -33.68
N THR A 65 11.35 13.19 -33.44
CA THR A 65 12.39 12.89 -32.45
C THR A 65 13.70 13.62 -32.77
N LEU A 66 14.07 13.71 -34.06
CA LEU A 66 15.24 14.48 -34.49
C LEU A 66 15.03 15.98 -34.27
N ALA A 67 13.86 16.53 -34.61
CA ALA A 67 13.56 17.95 -34.37
C ALA A 67 13.65 18.30 -32.88
N ALA A 68 13.02 17.51 -32.01
CA ALA A 68 13.09 17.70 -30.56
C ALA A 68 14.54 17.59 -30.04
N ARG A 69 15.32 16.63 -30.52
CA ARG A 69 16.73 16.47 -30.13
C ARG A 69 17.61 17.64 -30.60
N VAL A 70 17.38 18.16 -31.80
CA VAL A 70 18.11 19.33 -32.31
C VAL A 70 17.79 20.57 -31.48
N VAL A 71 16.50 20.83 -31.19
CA VAL A 71 16.10 21.95 -30.31
C VAL A 71 16.73 21.78 -28.92
N SER A 72 16.70 20.58 -28.36
CA SER A 72 17.34 20.28 -27.07
C SER A 72 18.83 20.61 -27.10
N HIS A 73 19.58 20.13 -28.10
CA HIS A 73 21.02 20.41 -28.21
C HIS A 73 21.31 21.91 -28.36
N SER A 74 20.47 22.63 -29.11
CA SER A 74 20.59 24.09 -29.23
C SER A 74 20.35 24.79 -27.90
N LEU A 75 19.31 24.41 -27.14
CA LEU A 75 19.02 24.99 -25.84
C LEU A 75 20.10 24.65 -24.81
N VAL A 76 20.60 23.42 -24.79
CA VAL A 76 21.75 23.03 -23.95
C VAL A 76 22.97 23.90 -24.26
N GLY A 77 23.32 24.07 -25.54
CA GLY A 77 24.44 24.93 -25.94
C GLY A 77 24.24 26.41 -25.63
N LEU A 78 22.99 26.88 -25.51
CA LEU A 78 22.67 28.24 -25.05
C LEU A 78 22.77 28.38 -23.53
N SER A 79 22.38 27.35 -22.78
CA SER A 79 22.57 27.26 -21.33
C SER A 79 24.05 27.11 -20.95
N GLU A 80 24.86 26.41 -21.73
CA GLU A 80 26.32 26.34 -21.54
C GLU A 80 27.01 27.70 -21.70
N LYS A 81 26.44 28.57 -22.54
CA LYS A 81 26.90 29.94 -22.74
C LYS A 81 26.23 30.96 -21.79
N ASP A 82 25.46 30.47 -20.82
CA ASP A 82 24.76 31.25 -19.80
C ASP A 82 23.88 32.36 -20.39
N LYS A 83 23.26 32.11 -21.57
CA LYS A 83 22.37 33.07 -22.24
C LYS A 83 20.92 33.06 -21.74
N ILE A 84 20.56 32.07 -20.92
CA ILE A 84 19.21 31.90 -20.37
C ILE A 84 19.30 32.07 -18.85
N ASN A 85 18.51 32.99 -18.30
CA ASN A 85 18.40 33.16 -16.85
C ASN A 85 17.33 32.20 -16.29
N PHE A 86 17.75 31.38 -15.31
CA PHE A 86 16.94 30.36 -14.63
C PHE A 86 16.58 30.70 -13.17
N GLU A 87 16.94 31.89 -12.67
CA GLU A 87 16.74 32.27 -11.26
C GLU A 87 15.26 32.41 -10.89
N HIS A 88 14.47 33.03 -11.77
CA HIS A 88 13.08 33.37 -11.49
C HIS A 88 12.13 32.39 -12.17
N VAL A 89 11.49 31.55 -11.37
CA VAL A 89 10.57 30.50 -11.81
C VAL A 89 9.23 30.65 -11.10
N ASP A 90 8.13 30.49 -11.83
CA ASP A 90 6.77 30.55 -11.27
C ASP A 90 6.41 29.30 -10.43
N GLU A 91 5.23 29.32 -9.80
CA GLU A 91 4.71 28.21 -8.99
C GLU A 91 4.56 26.89 -9.76
N HIS A 92 4.40 26.98 -11.09
CA HIS A 92 4.24 25.87 -12.02
C HIS A 92 5.57 25.39 -12.60
N GLY A 93 6.68 26.07 -12.31
CA GLY A 93 8.00 25.71 -12.78
C GLY A 93 8.38 26.26 -14.17
N ARG A 94 7.69 27.28 -14.67
CA ARG A 94 8.01 28.00 -15.91
C ARG A 94 8.85 29.23 -15.60
N LEU A 95 9.72 29.60 -16.53
CA LEU A 95 10.57 30.79 -16.38
C LEU A 95 9.72 32.06 -16.44
N VAL A 96 9.90 32.95 -15.46
CA VAL A 96 9.22 34.26 -15.43
C VAL A 96 9.87 35.17 -16.45
N LEU A 97 9.05 35.73 -17.35
CA LEU A 97 9.50 36.68 -18.35
C LEU A 97 9.65 38.07 -17.71
N GLN A 98 10.83 38.37 -17.18
CA GLN A 98 11.11 39.69 -16.61
C GLN A 98 10.85 40.80 -17.66
N GLU A 99 10.20 41.87 -17.22
CA GLU A 99 10.04 43.08 -18.02
C GLU A 99 11.38 43.81 -18.07
N ALA A 100 11.83 44.17 -19.28
CA ALA A 100 13.06 44.93 -19.43
C ALA A 100 12.86 46.30 -18.78
N SER A 101 13.73 46.68 -17.87
CA SER A 101 13.77 48.02 -17.28
C SER A 101 13.89 49.11 -18.36
N ASP A 102 14.61 48.81 -19.44
CA ASP A 102 14.66 49.63 -20.65
C ASP A 102 14.18 48.84 -21.89
N PRO A 103 13.15 49.31 -22.63
CA PRO A 103 12.68 48.66 -23.84
C PRO A 103 13.68 48.72 -25.01
N SER A 104 14.78 49.49 -24.88
CA SER A 104 15.84 49.59 -25.89
C SER A 104 16.97 48.57 -25.70
N ASP A 105 17.01 47.83 -24.60
CA ASP A 105 18.08 46.84 -24.38
C ASP A 105 17.81 45.56 -25.20
N ALA A 106 18.55 45.44 -26.31
CA ALA A 106 18.46 44.29 -27.20
C ALA A 106 18.84 42.97 -26.48
N GLN A 107 19.70 42.99 -25.46
CA GLN A 107 20.09 41.77 -24.74
C GLN A 107 18.98 41.26 -23.84
N ALA A 108 18.30 42.16 -23.10
CA ALA A 108 17.13 41.82 -22.30
C ALA A 108 15.99 41.27 -23.17
N GLN A 109 15.74 41.86 -24.34
CA GLN A 109 14.73 41.35 -25.29
C GLN A 109 15.06 39.92 -25.79
N VAL A 110 16.33 39.65 -26.13
CA VAL A 110 16.77 38.33 -26.58
C VAL A 110 16.66 37.30 -25.44
N SER A 111 17.06 37.67 -24.22
CA SER A 111 16.92 36.80 -23.04
C SER A 111 15.45 36.44 -22.77
N ARG A 112 14.55 37.42 -22.79
CA ARG A 112 13.10 37.21 -22.67
C ARG A 112 12.56 36.30 -23.76
N TRP A 113 12.97 36.52 -25.01
CA TRP A 113 12.58 35.67 -26.13
C TRP A 113 13.07 34.23 -25.94
N LEU A 114 14.31 34.03 -25.48
CA LEU A 114 14.87 32.71 -25.18
C LEU A 114 14.12 31.99 -24.06
N GLN A 115 13.77 32.69 -22.97
CA GLN A 115 12.92 32.14 -21.90
C GLN A 115 11.53 31.74 -22.42
N SER A 116 10.96 32.52 -23.33
CA SER A 116 9.70 32.16 -24.01
C SER A 116 9.84 30.90 -24.88
N GLN A 117 10.94 30.78 -25.64
CA GLN A 117 11.21 29.57 -26.42
C GLN A 117 11.44 28.34 -25.53
N TRP A 118 12.16 28.50 -24.41
CA TRP A 118 12.33 27.46 -23.40
C TRP A 118 10.99 26.97 -22.87
N ASN A 119 10.16 27.87 -22.33
CA ASN A 119 8.83 27.54 -21.83
C ASN A 119 7.98 26.86 -22.90
N GLY A 120 8.00 27.38 -24.14
CA GLY A 120 7.26 26.81 -25.26
C GLY A 120 7.72 25.40 -25.65
N PHE A 121 9.01 25.10 -25.51
CA PHE A 121 9.57 23.78 -25.77
C PHE A 121 9.29 22.78 -24.63
N ILE A 122 9.39 23.20 -23.36
CA ILE A 122 9.03 22.36 -22.22
C ILE A 122 7.54 21.97 -22.27
N MET A 123 6.66 22.89 -22.65
CA MET A 123 5.24 22.57 -22.84
C MET A 123 5.02 21.57 -23.98
N LEU A 124 5.73 21.73 -25.12
CA LEU A 124 5.68 20.75 -26.20
C LEU A 124 6.13 19.35 -25.72
N LEU A 125 7.21 19.27 -24.94
CA LEU A 125 7.71 18.00 -24.43
C LEU A 125 6.73 17.33 -23.46
N LEU A 126 6.24 18.09 -22.47
CA LEU A 126 5.45 17.53 -21.37
C LEU A 126 3.97 17.38 -21.70
N ASP A 127 3.36 18.32 -22.42
CA ASP A 127 1.92 18.30 -22.69
C ASP A 127 1.55 17.55 -23.98
N GLU A 128 2.46 17.47 -24.95
CA GLU A 128 2.20 16.84 -26.25
C GLU A 128 3.02 15.55 -26.43
N LEU A 129 4.35 15.63 -26.39
CA LEU A 129 5.22 14.50 -26.76
C LEU A 129 5.21 13.35 -25.75
N LEU A 130 5.13 13.65 -24.45
CA LEU A 130 5.04 12.65 -23.38
C LEU A 130 3.75 11.82 -23.46
N PHE A 131 2.70 12.36 -24.06
CA PHE A 131 1.38 11.71 -24.22
C PHE A 131 1.16 11.14 -25.63
N SER A 132 2.18 11.13 -26.48
CA SER A 132 2.09 10.57 -27.83
C SER A 132 1.85 9.04 -27.80
N GLU A 133 1.20 8.46 -28.81
CA GLU A 133 0.94 7.02 -28.88
C GLU A 133 2.21 6.17 -29.06
N PHE A 134 3.32 6.80 -29.45
CA PHE A 134 4.57 6.12 -29.79
C PHE A 134 5.55 6.14 -28.62
N SER A 135 5.82 4.98 -28.02
CA SER A 135 6.78 4.81 -26.91
C SER A 135 8.16 5.44 -27.19
N ALA A 136 8.67 5.35 -28.42
CA ALA A 136 9.95 5.96 -28.80
C ALA A 136 9.97 7.49 -28.66
N VAL A 137 8.84 8.16 -28.93
CA VAL A 137 8.71 9.61 -28.76
C VAL A 137 8.60 9.96 -27.27
N GLN A 138 7.82 9.20 -26.51
CA GLN A 138 7.68 9.38 -25.06
C GLN A 138 9.03 9.25 -24.33
N HIS A 139 9.77 8.17 -24.60
CA HIS A 139 11.10 7.92 -24.03
C HIS A 139 12.09 9.02 -24.43
N SER A 140 12.10 9.42 -25.71
CA SER A 140 12.97 10.52 -26.16
C SER A 140 12.58 11.85 -25.49
N ALA A 141 11.30 12.12 -25.25
CA ALA A 141 10.85 13.34 -24.57
C ALA A 141 11.34 13.38 -23.13
N LEU A 142 11.20 12.27 -22.39
CA LEU A 142 11.68 12.14 -21.02
C LEU A 142 13.20 12.34 -20.92
N GLN A 143 13.97 11.67 -21.78
CA GLN A 143 15.43 11.83 -21.85
C GLN A 143 15.81 13.28 -22.14
N ILE A 144 15.13 13.93 -23.10
CA ILE A 144 15.36 15.34 -23.42
C ILE A 144 15.12 16.22 -22.18
N VAL A 145 14.00 16.04 -21.47
CA VAL A 145 13.69 16.82 -20.26
C VAL A 145 14.79 16.67 -19.21
N MET A 146 15.30 15.45 -18.99
CA MET A 146 16.39 15.22 -18.03
C MET A 146 17.72 15.82 -18.49
N THR A 147 18.02 15.83 -19.79
CA THR A 147 19.21 16.54 -20.33
C THR A 147 19.10 18.06 -20.23
N LEU A 148 17.89 18.61 -20.34
CA LEU A 148 17.64 20.03 -20.12
C LEU A 148 17.78 20.39 -18.63
N GLN A 149 17.36 19.50 -17.74
CA GLN A 149 17.50 19.67 -16.29
C GLN A 149 18.98 19.76 -15.85
N THR A 150 19.86 18.95 -16.45
CA THR A 150 21.30 19.04 -16.15
C THR A 150 21.88 20.36 -16.64
N ALA A 151 21.59 20.74 -17.89
CA ALA A 151 22.09 21.98 -18.48
C ALA A 151 21.60 23.24 -17.74
N ALA A 152 20.32 23.29 -17.36
CA ALA A 152 19.72 24.39 -16.62
C ALA A 152 20.33 24.51 -15.21
N SER A 153 20.50 23.39 -14.51
CA SER A 153 21.09 23.39 -13.16
C SER A 153 22.56 23.80 -13.19
N GLU A 154 23.34 23.34 -14.17
CA GLU A 154 24.74 23.75 -14.34
C GLU A 154 24.88 25.23 -14.67
N SER A 155 24.02 25.76 -15.54
CA SER A 155 24.02 27.19 -15.89
C SER A 155 23.67 28.06 -14.69
N LEU A 156 22.64 27.69 -13.92
CA LEU A 156 22.24 28.41 -12.71
C LEU A 156 23.39 28.46 -11.68
N ASN A 157 24.13 27.36 -11.52
CA ASN A 157 25.28 27.33 -10.62
C ASN A 157 26.50 28.14 -11.12
N ARG A 158 26.64 28.34 -12.44
CA ARG A 158 27.68 29.21 -13.03
C ARG A 158 27.35 30.70 -12.89
N GLN A 159 26.08 31.05 -13.08
CA GLN A 159 25.58 32.43 -12.96
C GLN A 159 25.58 32.92 -11.50
N SER A 160 25.37 32.01 -10.54
CA SER A 160 25.38 32.34 -9.12
C SER A 160 26.75 32.83 -8.62
N SER A 161 26.75 33.95 -7.89
CA SER A 161 27.93 34.47 -7.18
C SER A 161 28.40 33.51 -6.08
N THR A 162 27.46 32.78 -5.47
CA THR A 162 27.72 31.78 -4.44
C THR A 162 27.69 30.37 -5.04
N LYS A 163 28.82 29.65 -4.94
CA LYS A 163 28.93 28.26 -5.42
C LYS A 163 28.39 27.28 -4.38
N THR A 164 27.10 27.41 -4.06
CA THR A 164 26.39 26.62 -3.04
C THR A 164 25.69 25.39 -3.60
N GLY A 165 25.79 25.14 -4.91
CA GLY A 165 25.18 24.00 -5.59
C GLY A 165 23.66 24.16 -5.72
N ARG A 166 23.22 24.88 -6.76
CA ARG A 166 21.79 25.14 -7.03
C ARG A 166 21.18 24.06 -7.94
N TRP A 167 19.89 23.81 -7.76
CA TRP A 167 19.08 22.95 -8.61
C TRP A 167 18.04 23.80 -9.33
N SER A 168 17.97 23.67 -10.66
CA SER A 168 16.98 24.43 -11.43
C SER A 168 15.57 23.87 -11.22
N GLN A 169 14.59 24.73 -10.97
CA GLN A 169 13.20 24.30 -10.83
C GLN A 169 12.57 23.94 -12.18
N SER A 170 13.05 24.54 -13.28
CA SER A 170 12.60 24.25 -14.65
C SER A 170 13.67 23.44 -15.40
N PRO A 171 13.34 22.29 -16.03
CA PRO A 171 12.00 21.74 -16.28
C PRO A 171 11.53 20.66 -15.28
N PHE A 172 12.26 20.43 -14.18
CA PHE A 172 11.91 19.35 -13.25
C PHE A 172 10.55 19.50 -12.58
N ARG A 173 10.21 20.68 -12.05
CA ARG A 173 8.91 20.91 -11.41
C ARG A 173 7.73 20.69 -12.37
N PRO A 174 7.72 21.25 -13.60
CA PRO A 174 6.69 20.95 -14.58
C PRO A 174 6.60 19.46 -14.92
N LEU A 175 7.73 18.74 -14.95
CA LEU A 175 7.73 17.28 -15.17
C LEU A 175 7.00 16.55 -14.05
N ILE A 176 7.38 16.79 -12.77
CA ILE A 176 6.72 16.12 -11.64
C ILE A 176 5.24 16.51 -11.55
N GLN A 177 4.90 17.78 -11.81
CA GLN A 177 3.52 18.22 -11.90
C GLN A 177 2.75 17.47 -13.00
N THR A 178 3.35 17.25 -14.16
CA THR A 178 2.73 16.49 -15.26
C THR A 178 2.50 15.03 -14.87
N LEU A 179 3.49 14.38 -14.25
CA LEU A 179 3.41 12.99 -13.80
C LEU A 179 2.33 12.76 -12.72
N VAL A 180 2.06 13.77 -11.89
CA VAL A 180 1.10 13.67 -10.79
C VAL A 180 -0.31 14.12 -11.20
N TRP A 181 -0.47 15.22 -11.95
CA TRP A 181 -1.79 15.76 -12.32
C TRP A 181 -2.42 15.07 -13.52
N LYS A 182 -1.64 14.50 -14.44
CA LYS A 182 -2.14 13.87 -15.66
C LYS A 182 -1.90 12.36 -15.61
N ARG A 183 -2.71 11.61 -16.35
CA ARG A 183 -2.57 10.16 -16.45
C ARG A 183 -1.51 9.82 -17.51
N VAL A 184 -0.31 9.55 -17.05
CA VAL A 184 0.83 9.12 -17.89
C VAL A 184 0.82 7.60 -18.04
N SER A 185 1.37 7.07 -19.14
CA SER A 185 1.54 5.62 -19.35
C SER A 185 2.46 5.02 -18.28
N GLU A 186 2.16 3.80 -17.84
CA GLU A 186 2.97 3.12 -16.81
C GLU A 186 4.42 2.93 -17.28
N ASP A 187 4.63 2.61 -18.57
CA ASP A 187 5.96 2.47 -19.19
C ASP A 187 6.85 3.71 -19.00
N VAL A 188 6.29 4.91 -19.18
CA VAL A 188 7.06 6.17 -19.01
C VAL A 188 7.41 6.40 -17.55
N VAL A 189 6.49 6.04 -16.65
CA VAL A 189 6.73 6.12 -15.21
C VAL A 189 7.81 5.10 -14.80
N ASP A 190 7.79 3.89 -15.34
CA ASP A 190 8.80 2.86 -15.08
C ASP A 190 10.17 3.29 -15.59
N ILE A 191 10.26 3.80 -16.82
CA ILE A 191 11.52 4.37 -17.34
C ILE A 191 12.02 5.51 -16.44
N PHE A 192 11.14 6.41 -16.00
CA PHE A 192 11.54 7.50 -15.11
C PHE A 192 12.05 7.00 -13.76
N VAL A 193 11.39 5.99 -13.20
CA VAL A 193 11.79 5.42 -11.92
C VAL A 193 13.12 4.66 -12.04
N GLU A 194 13.22 3.73 -12.98
CA GLU A 194 14.35 2.83 -13.15
C GLU A 194 15.62 3.56 -13.64
N GLU A 195 15.51 4.46 -14.62
CA GLU A 195 16.69 5.14 -15.19
C GLU A 195 17.12 6.35 -14.35
N PHE A 196 16.20 7.00 -13.63
CA PHE A 196 16.50 8.26 -12.94
C PHE A 196 16.31 8.21 -11.43
N LEU A 197 15.11 7.85 -10.94
CA LEU A 197 14.85 7.90 -9.49
C LEU A 197 15.66 6.85 -8.72
N GLU A 198 15.80 5.61 -9.18
CA GLU A 198 16.56 4.61 -8.43
C GLU A 198 18.08 4.82 -8.53
N VAL A 199 18.53 5.48 -9.61
CA VAL A 199 19.95 5.65 -9.95
C VAL A 199 20.57 6.91 -9.34
N TYR A 200 19.85 8.03 -9.26
CA TYR A 200 20.43 9.32 -8.90
C TYR A 200 19.91 9.89 -7.56
N ASP A 201 20.83 10.19 -6.64
CA ASP A 201 20.57 10.73 -5.30
C ASP A 201 19.92 12.12 -5.30
N ASP A 202 20.39 13.01 -6.17
CA ASP A 202 19.85 14.37 -6.32
C ASP A 202 18.44 14.34 -6.89
N VAL A 203 18.19 13.53 -7.91
CA VAL A 203 16.85 13.39 -8.50
C VAL A 203 15.87 12.90 -7.43
N ARG A 204 16.21 11.88 -6.62
CA ARG A 204 15.37 11.41 -5.51
C ARG A 204 15.06 12.50 -4.50
N PHE A 205 16.08 13.24 -4.07
CA PHE A 205 15.93 14.29 -3.08
C PHE A 205 14.97 15.38 -3.55
N PHE A 206 15.20 15.93 -4.74
CA PHE A 206 14.36 16.98 -5.29
C PHE A 206 12.96 16.46 -5.67
N PHE A 207 12.86 15.21 -6.12
CA PHE A 207 11.58 14.55 -6.35
C PHE A 207 10.71 14.50 -5.09
N CYS A 208 11.27 14.04 -3.96
CA CYS A 208 10.54 13.98 -2.69
C CYS A 208 10.11 15.38 -2.23
N LYS A 209 10.98 16.39 -2.41
CA LYS A 209 10.65 17.79 -2.08
C LYS A 209 9.51 18.34 -2.94
N GLU A 210 9.56 18.10 -4.25
CA GLU A 210 8.49 18.55 -5.15
C GLU A 210 7.18 17.80 -4.90
N ILE A 211 7.17 16.47 -4.71
CA ILE A 211 5.94 15.75 -4.34
C ILE A 211 5.33 16.33 -3.06
N SER A 212 6.15 16.54 -2.02
CA SER A 212 5.68 17.14 -0.76
C SER A 212 5.04 18.52 -0.98
N ARG A 213 5.66 19.36 -1.82
CA ARG A 213 5.12 20.67 -2.19
C ARG A 213 3.79 20.55 -2.92
N LEU A 214 3.73 19.71 -3.96
CA LEU A 214 2.56 19.53 -4.82
C LEU A 214 1.36 18.99 -4.02
N LEU A 215 1.58 18.03 -3.11
CA LEU A 215 0.54 17.47 -2.25
C LEU A 215 0.05 18.46 -1.16
N ARG A 216 0.93 19.33 -0.64
CA ARG A 216 0.53 20.38 0.32
C ARG A 216 -0.21 21.53 -0.35
N HIS A 217 0.13 21.87 -1.58
CA HIS A 217 -0.40 23.04 -2.30
C HIS A 217 -1.35 22.65 -3.45
N VAL A 218 -2.21 21.65 -3.24
CA VAL A 218 -3.27 21.34 -4.21
C VAL A 218 -4.32 22.46 -4.15
N PRO A 219 -4.56 23.19 -5.26
CA PRO A 219 -5.34 24.44 -5.25
C PRO A 219 -6.78 24.22 -4.79
N ASP A 220 -7.46 23.21 -5.32
CA ASP A 220 -8.84 22.86 -4.93
C ASP A 220 -9.04 21.34 -4.92
N ALA A 221 -10.00 20.85 -4.13
CA ALA A 221 -10.44 19.46 -4.16
C ALA A 221 -11.43 19.16 -5.30
N SER A 222 -11.29 19.88 -6.41
CA SER A 222 -12.10 19.74 -7.62
C SER A 222 -11.92 18.34 -8.23
N PRO A 223 -12.93 17.75 -8.91
CA PRO A 223 -12.82 16.46 -9.60
C PRO A 223 -11.54 16.26 -10.45
N PRO A 224 -11.01 17.24 -11.21
CA PRO A 224 -9.73 17.08 -11.92
C PRO A 224 -8.53 16.76 -11.02
N HIS A 225 -8.57 17.15 -9.74
CA HIS A 225 -7.48 16.95 -8.79
C HIS A 225 -7.67 15.69 -7.91
N ALA A 226 -8.75 14.93 -8.11
CA ALA A 226 -9.05 13.75 -7.30
C ALA A 226 -8.04 12.60 -7.48
N HIS A 227 -7.31 12.57 -8.60
CA HIS A 227 -6.35 11.50 -8.91
C HIS A 227 -4.92 11.79 -8.43
N VAL A 228 -4.65 13.02 -7.98
CA VAL A 228 -3.31 13.50 -7.61
C VAL A 228 -2.66 12.61 -6.55
N ARG A 229 -3.39 12.26 -5.49
CA ARG A 229 -2.85 11.37 -4.43
C ARG A 229 -2.64 9.95 -4.91
N SER A 230 -3.51 9.42 -5.77
CA SER A 230 -3.36 8.09 -6.36
C SER A 230 -2.10 7.98 -7.23
N HIS A 231 -1.86 8.95 -8.13
CA HIS A 231 -0.66 9.00 -8.95
C HIS A 231 0.62 9.20 -8.10
N ALA A 232 0.59 10.12 -7.13
CA ALA A 232 1.72 10.33 -6.22
C ALA A 232 2.05 9.06 -5.42
N ARG A 233 1.03 8.32 -4.96
CA ARG A 233 1.20 7.02 -4.31
C ARG A 233 1.86 6.01 -5.24
N THR A 234 1.45 5.91 -6.51
CA THR A 234 2.06 4.98 -7.46
C THR A 234 3.55 5.26 -7.64
N LEU A 235 3.94 6.53 -7.77
CA LEU A 235 5.36 6.92 -7.87
C LEU A 235 6.13 6.62 -6.58
N LEU A 236 5.59 6.97 -5.41
CA LEU A 236 6.24 6.73 -4.12
C LEU A 236 6.36 5.23 -3.79
N CYS A 237 5.39 4.40 -4.15
CA CYS A 237 5.44 2.95 -3.96
C CYS A 237 6.47 2.25 -4.87
N ARG A 238 6.84 2.86 -6.00
CA ARG A 238 7.91 2.37 -6.89
C ARG A 238 9.30 2.80 -6.41
N LEU A 239 9.41 3.80 -5.54
CA LEU A 239 10.69 4.24 -4.97
C LEU A 239 11.16 3.26 -3.87
N THR A 240 11.98 2.27 -4.26
CA THR A 240 12.50 1.26 -3.33
C THR A 240 13.93 1.53 -2.85
N ALA A 241 14.74 2.18 -3.69
CA ALA A 241 16.10 2.54 -3.36
C ALA A 241 16.12 3.76 -2.44
N ILE A 242 16.23 3.57 -1.12
CA ILE A 242 16.39 4.66 -0.15
C ILE A 242 17.76 4.51 0.53
N PRO A 243 18.58 5.56 0.62
CA PRO A 243 19.89 5.49 1.24
C PRO A 243 19.77 5.21 2.75
N THR A 244 20.31 4.06 3.18
CA THR A 244 20.42 3.65 4.58
C THR A 244 21.75 4.05 5.21
N GLU A 245 22.82 4.05 4.42
CA GLU A 245 24.18 4.43 4.80
C GLU A 245 24.67 5.69 4.07
N PRO A 246 25.55 6.49 4.67
CA PRO A 246 26.13 7.66 4.00
C PRO A 246 26.99 7.27 2.80
N SER A 247 27.52 6.04 2.78
CA SER A 247 28.25 5.45 1.66
C SER A 247 27.38 5.22 0.42
N HIS A 248 26.05 5.23 0.53
CA HIS A 248 25.17 5.04 -0.61
C HIS A 248 24.99 6.32 -1.44
N LEU A 249 25.36 7.49 -0.89
CA LEU A 249 25.22 8.80 -1.53
C LEU A 249 26.42 9.09 -2.46
N ASN A 250 26.44 8.48 -3.63
CA ASN A 250 27.59 8.56 -4.55
C ASN A 250 27.24 8.96 -5.97
N HIS A 251 25.98 8.83 -6.38
CA HIS A 251 25.60 8.92 -7.79
C HIS A 251 24.68 10.11 -8.01
N PHE A 252 25.21 11.15 -8.66
CA PHE A 252 24.52 12.42 -8.88
C PHE A 252 24.35 12.68 -10.36
N LEU A 253 23.15 13.12 -10.76
CA LEU A 253 22.85 13.47 -12.14
C LEU A 253 23.62 14.73 -12.54
N VAL A 254 23.69 15.70 -11.62
CA VAL A 254 24.29 17.01 -11.85
C VAL A 254 25.71 17.06 -11.29
N ARG A 255 26.69 17.35 -12.15
CA ARG A 255 28.11 17.27 -11.81
C ARG A 255 28.55 18.23 -10.71
N HIS A 256 27.98 19.41 -10.59
CA HIS A 256 28.38 20.34 -9.53
C HIS A 256 27.85 19.94 -8.15
N LEU A 257 26.79 19.13 -8.08
CA LEU A 257 26.22 18.63 -6.83
C LEU A 257 26.99 17.44 -6.23
N SER A 258 27.79 16.75 -7.04
CA SER A 258 28.64 15.64 -6.57
C SER A 258 29.79 16.10 -5.68
N ASN A 259 30.23 17.35 -5.83
CA ASN A 259 31.28 17.92 -5.01
C ASN A 259 30.74 18.25 -3.62
N GLY A 260 30.94 17.33 -2.66
CA GLY A 260 30.51 17.52 -1.27
C GLY A 260 31.03 18.84 -0.64
N PRO A 261 30.40 19.31 0.45
CA PRO A 261 30.67 20.63 0.99
C PRO A 261 32.13 20.75 1.40
N LYS A 262 32.80 21.83 0.96
CA LYS A 262 34.19 22.12 1.36
C LYS A 262 34.22 22.30 2.88
N LYS A 263 34.73 21.31 3.61
CA LYS A 263 34.89 21.39 5.08
C LYS A 263 35.63 22.69 5.42
N SER A 264 34.93 23.65 6.04
CA SER A 264 35.58 24.85 6.55
C SER A 264 36.61 24.40 7.59
N LYS A 265 37.88 24.81 7.43
CA LYS A 265 38.94 24.58 8.42
C LYS A 265 38.40 25.01 9.79
N LYS A 266 38.32 24.07 10.74
CA LYS A 266 37.87 24.35 12.12
C LYS A 266 38.72 25.49 12.70
N ILE A 267 38.19 26.70 12.75
CA ILE A 267 38.73 27.75 13.60
C ILE A 267 38.51 27.28 15.04
N LYS A 268 39.61 27.17 15.77
CA LYS A 268 39.71 26.66 17.15
C LYS A 268 38.90 27.58 18.07
N LYS A 269 37.62 27.29 18.31
CA LYS A 269 36.83 27.99 19.33
C LYS A 269 37.38 27.62 20.71
N GLN A 270 37.88 28.62 21.43
CA GLN A 270 38.17 28.56 22.86
C GLN A 270 36.91 28.15 23.63
N LYS A 271 37.08 27.27 24.62
CA LYS A 271 36.04 26.83 25.57
C LYS A 271 35.45 28.06 26.28
N PRO A 272 34.12 28.24 26.32
CA PRO A 272 33.51 29.03 27.37
C PRO A 272 33.32 28.16 28.62
N THR A 273 33.57 28.81 29.76
CA THR A 273 33.48 28.32 31.12
C THR A 273 32.03 27.97 31.49
N MET A 274 31.87 26.90 32.28
CA MET A 274 30.62 26.51 32.91
C MET A 274 30.15 27.55 33.93
N SER A 275 28.90 27.93 33.85
CA SER A 275 28.11 28.46 34.97
C SER A 275 26.78 27.75 34.98
N GLN A 276 26.51 27.18 36.15
CA GLN A 276 25.35 26.43 36.59
C GLN A 276 24.24 27.43 36.94
N ASP A 277 23.02 27.21 36.43
CA ASP A 277 21.76 27.40 37.16
C ASP A 277 20.60 26.92 36.28
N GLY A 278 19.61 26.33 36.96
CA GLY A 278 18.56 25.50 36.38
C GLY A 278 17.26 26.20 35.99
N ASP A 279 16.32 25.31 35.68
CA ASP A 279 14.86 25.41 35.66
C ASP A 279 14.11 25.61 34.31
N GLU A 280 13.19 24.64 34.14
CA GLU A 280 11.86 24.63 33.51
C GLU A 280 11.69 24.48 31.98
N ASP A 281 11.25 23.28 31.60
CA ASP A 281 10.17 22.86 30.69
C ASP A 281 9.69 23.84 29.59
N ASP A 282 9.82 23.42 28.33
CA ASP A 282 8.90 23.80 27.23
C ASP A 282 8.90 22.69 26.15
N ASP A 283 7.93 21.78 26.25
CA ASP A 283 7.61 20.78 25.22
C ASP A 283 6.97 21.47 24.01
N GLY A 284 7.81 22.13 23.21
CA GLY A 284 7.43 22.69 21.92
C GLY A 284 7.29 21.60 20.86
N VAL A 285 6.05 21.23 20.54
CA VAL A 285 5.66 20.49 19.33
C VAL A 285 6.34 21.13 18.11
N ILE A 286 7.24 20.39 17.45
CA ILE A 286 7.85 20.81 16.18
C ILE A 286 6.82 20.55 15.09
N GLU A 287 5.98 21.54 14.79
CA GLU A 287 5.26 21.58 13.52
C GLU A 287 6.28 21.53 12.36
N PRO A 288 6.05 20.69 11.33
CA PRO A 288 6.89 20.72 10.13
C PRO A 288 6.67 22.03 9.38
N GLN A 289 7.49 23.05 9.69
CA GLN A 289 7.44 24.33 9.02
C GLN A 289 7.70 24.18 7.50
N PRO A 290 6.90 24.84 6.65
CA PRO A 290 7.14 24.88 5.21
C PRO A 290 8.47 25.58 4.89
N TRP A 291 9.39 24.85 4.27
CA TRP A 291 10.53 25.47 3.58
C TRP A 291 10.03 26.02 2.24
N SER A 292 9.60 27.27 2.24
CA SER A 292 9.24 28.02 1.03
C SER A 292 9.75 29.45 1.15
N SER A 293 10.98 29.67 0.68
CA SER A 293 11.35 30.76 -0.25
C SER A 293 12.86 30.69 -0.48
N GLU A 294 13.28 30.19 -1.63
CA GLU A 294 14.49 30.71 -2.28
C GLU A 294 14.05 32.02 -2.97
N SER A 295 13.96 33.08 -2.19
CA SER A 295 13.83 34.45 -2.70
C SER A 295 14.99 35.22 -2.09
N GLU A 296 16.11 35.22 -2.82
CA GLU A 296 17.24 36.11 -2.56
C GLU A 296 16.80 37.51 -3.04
N GLU A 297 16.13 38.27 -2.19
CA GLU A 297 16.02 39.72 -2.38
C GLU A 297 17.20 40.39 -1.68
N ASP A 298 18.22 40.72 -2.48
CA ASP A 298 19.27 41.66 -2.08
C ASP A 298 18.64 43.06 -1.94
N GLN A 299 18.36 43.49 -0.70
CA GLN A 299 18.06 44.90 -0.43
C GLN A 299 19.37 45.69 -0.40
N VAL A 300 19.46 46.62 -1.35
CA VAL A 300 20.50 47.64 -1.48
C VAL A 300 20.45 48.57 -0.26
N ASP A 301 21.61 48.77 0.37
CA ASP A 301 21.81 49.73 1.46
C ASP A 301 21.58 51.17 0.97
N GLU A 302 20.71 51.92 1.66
CA GLU A 302 20.72 53.40 1.65
C GLU A 302 20.96 53.93 3.08
N ASP A 303 21.86 54.93 3.14
CA ASP A 303 22.57 55.48 4.29
C ASP A 303 21.70 56.38 5.23
N PRO A 304 22.25 56.87 6.38
CA PRO A 304 21.51 56.95 7.64
C PRO A 304 21.04 58.36 8.01
N SER A 305 19.84 58.46 8.61
CA SER A 305 19.60 59.44 9.67
C SER A 305 18.37 59.08 10.52
N SER A 306 18.61 58.70 11.78
CA SER A 306 17.89 59.23 12.94
C SER A 306 18.28 58.43 14.20
N HIS A 307 18.80 59.17 15.17
CA HIS A 307 19.06 58.70 16.52
C HIS A 307 17.76 58.34 17.22
N TYR A 308 17.51 57.06 17.51
CA TYR A 308 16.90 56.61 18.78
C TYR A 308 17.34 55.16 19.04
N VAL A 309 18.13 54.97 20.09
CA VAL A 309 18.59 53.67 20.56
C VAL A 309 17.43 52.96 21.24
N SER A 310 16.89 51.92 20.58
CA SER A 310 16.04 50.93 21.23
C SER A 310 16.58 49.53 20.90
N MET A 311 16.98 48.83 21.95
CA MET A 311 17.46 47.45 21.96
C MET A 311 16.40 46.49 21.40
N ARG A 312 16.38 46.32 20.07
CA ARG A 312 15.57 45.30 19.41
C ARG A 312 16.39 44.01 19.29
N LYS A 313 16.04 43.00 20.08
CA LYS A 313 16.52 41.61 19.93
C LYS A 313 16.45 41.23 18.45
N LYS A 314 17.61 41.05 17.80
CA LYS A 314 17.72 40.47 16.45
C LYS A 314 17.08 39.08 16.49
N ARG A 315 15.85 38.95 15.98
CA ARG A 315 15.28 37.66 15.57
C ARG A 315 16.22 37.13 14.49
N ARG A 316 17.06 36.15 14.84
CA ARG A 316 17.83 35.37 13.86
C ARG A 316 16.81 34.63 13.01
N THR A 317 16.56 35.11 11.81
CA THR A 317 16.01 34.28 10.73
C THR A 317 17.00 33.13 10.52
N ARG A 318 16.70 31.96 11.08
CA ARG A 318 17.52 30.75 10.91
C ARG A 318 17.38 30.32 9.45
N HIS A 319 18.22 30.83 8.56
CA HIS A 319 18.44 30.22 7.25
C HIS A 319 18.89 28.77 7.51
N GLY A 320 18.15 27.80 7.00
CA GLY A 320 18.56 26.40 7.11
C GLY A 320 19.83 26.10 6.30
N PRO A 321 20.32 24.86 6.39
CA PRO A 321 21.56 24.47 5.76
C PRO A 321 21.48 24.66 4.23
N PRO A 322 22.58 25.06 3.58
CA PRO A 322 22.64 25.18 2.13
C PRO A 322 22.26 23.84 1.46
N VAL A 323 21.68 23.93 0.26
CA VAL A 323 21.13 22.80 -0.49
C VAL A 323 22.14 21.64 -0.63
N LEU A 324 23.40 21.96 -0.90
CA LEU A 324 24.47 20.98 -1.06
C LEU A 324 24.80 20.25 0.26
N ASP A 325 24.74 20.93 1.40
CA ASP A 325 24.93 20.27 2.71
C ASP A 325 23.76 19.34 3.04
N SER A 326 22.55 19.78 2.69
CA SER A 326 21.31 19.00 2.83
C SER A 326 21.31 17.74 1.95
N LEU A 327 21.90 17.81 0.75
CA LEU A 327 21.94 16.69 -0.19
C LEU A 327 22.87 15.56 0.28
N HIS A 328 24.04 15.92 0.82
CA HIS A 328 25.05 14.98 1.32
C HIS A 328 24.74 14.48 2.74
N THR A 329 23.75 15.06 3.41
CA THR A 329 23.31 14.65 4.74
C THR A 329 22.18 13.63 4.67
N LEU A 330 22.44 12.41 5.14
CA LEU A 330 21.47 11.32 5.16
C LEU A 330 20.19 11.65 5.95
N SER A 331 20.30 12.41 7.05
CA SER A 331 19.13 12.86 7.82
C SER A 331 18.18 13.73 6.99
N SER A 332 18.73 14.63 6.17
CA SER A 332 17.94 15.50 5.28
C SER A 332 17.28 14.72 4.15
N GLN A 333 17.96 13.72 3.58
CA GLN A 333 17.37 12.79 2.61
C GLN A 333 16.16 12.04 3.20
N ARG A 334 16.31 11.49 4.41
CA ARG A 334 15.22 10.84 5.13
C ARG A 334 14.09 11.81 5.47
N GLN A 335 14.41 13.05 5.82
CA GLN A 335 13.41 14.08 6.09
C GLN A 335 12.61 14.47 4.83
N ALA A 336 13.26 14.56 3.67
CA ALA A 336 12.59 14.82 2.39
C ALA A 336 11.65 13.67 2.02
N PHE A 337 12.13 12.43 2.13
CA PHE A 337 11.32 11.23 1.91
C PHE A 337 10.12 11.17 2.87
N ALA A 338 10.36 11.42 4.16
CA ALA A 338 9.31 11.45 5.17
C ALA A 338 8.28 12.56 4.88
N ALA A 339 8.72 13.74 4.48
CA ALA A 339 7.81 14.83 4.14
C ALA A 339 6.90 14.47 2.97
N ALA A 340 7.39 13.73 1.96
CA ALA A 340 6.60 13.24 0.84
C ALA A 340 5.53 12.23 1.30
N TRP A 341 5.92 11.19 2.06
CA TRP A 341 4.97 10.21 2.59
C TRP A 341 3.95 10.80 3.57
N LEU A 342 4.40 11.67 4.47
CA LEU A 342 3.49 12.36 5.40
C LEU A 342 2.51 13.25 4.65
N SER A 343 2.94 13.96 3.60
CA SER A 343 2.01 14.76 2.79
C SER A 343 0.98 13.93 2.02
N LEU A 344 1.32 12.67 1.70
CA LEU A 344 0.40 11.73 1.05
C LEU A 344 -0.60 11.14 2.05
N LEU A 345 -0.13 10.72 3.22
CA LEU A 345 -0.90 10.01 4.25
C LEU A 345 -1.73 10.96 5.14
N LEU A 346 -1.21 12.15 5.40
CA LEU A 346 -1.85 13.21 6.19
C LEU A 346 -2.21 14.38 5.26
N PRO A 347 -3.25 14.21 4.41
CA PRO A 347 -3.65 15.25 3.48
C PRO A 347 -4.24 16.44 4.23
N ARG A 348 -4.17 17.61 3.59
CA ARG A 348 -4.93 18.78 4.06
C ARG A 348 -6.42 18.53 3.87
N THR A 349 -7.20 18.90 4.87
CA THR A 349 -8.65 18.77 4.86
C THR A 349 -9.29 20.11 5.17
N HIS A 350 -10.44 20.40 4.54
CA HIS A 350 -11.28 21.54 4.89
C HIS A 350 -12.73 21.08 5.06
N SER A 351 -13.45 21.70 5.99
CA SER A 351 -14.88 21.43 6.16
C SER A 351 -15.68 22.36 5.24
N ASN A 352 -16.61 21.81 4.49
CA ASN A 352 -17.57 22.60 3.71
C ASN A 352 -18.61 23.27 4.61
N SER A 353 -19.39 24.19 4.03
CA SER A 353 -20.59 24.78 4.68
C SER A 353 -21.57 23.75 5.26
N ASN A 354 -21.53 22.52 4.76
CA ASN A 354 -22.39 21.41 5.17
C ASN A 354 -21.73 20.48 6.20
N GLY A 355 -20.54 20.83 6.71
CA GLY A 355 -19.79 20.04 7.68
C GLY A 355 -19.03 18.83 7.12
N HIS A 356 -19.13 18.55 5.80
CA HIS A 356 -18.40 17.45 5.18
C HIS A 356 -16.91 17.78 5.02
N LEU A 357 -16.06 16.83 5.41
CA LEU A 357 -14.61 16.96 5.32
C LEU A 357 -14.15 16.66 3.89
N ILE A 358 -13.71 17.69 3.18
CA ILE A 358 -13.11 17.57 1.86
C ILE A 358 -11.60 17.40 1.99
N VAL A 359 -11.08 16.40 1.27
CA VAL A 359 -9.65 16.07 1.24
C VAL A 359 -9.03 16.61 -0.04
N HIS A 360 -7.99 17.42 0.09
CA HIS A 360 -7.25 17.94 -1.06
C HIS A 360 -6.47 16.81 -1.75
N GLY A 361 -6.52 16.78 -3.09
CA GLY A 361 -5.83 15.76 -3.90
C GLY A 361 -6.55 14.41 -4.02
N GLY A 362 -7.79 14.33 -3.51
CA GLY A 362 -8.67 13.16 -3.61
C GLY A 362 -8.52 12.13 -2.50
N ASN A 363 -9.47 11.21 -2.38
CA ASN A 363 -9.43 10.12 -1.40
C ASN A 363 -8.69 8.91 -1.97
N LEU A 364 -7.82 8.31 -1.16
CA LEU A 364 -7.23 7.02 -1.48
C LEU A 364 -8.31 5.95 -1.38
N SER A 365 -8.36 5.06 -2.37
CA SER A 365 -9.23 3.89 -2.33
C SER A 365 -8.79 2.91 -1.24
N THR A 366 -9.69 2.00 -0.85
CA THR A 366 -9.39 0.95 0.13
C THR A 366 -8.26 0.04 -0.34
N SER A 367 -8.23 -0.31 -1.62
CA SER A 367 -7.17 -1.13 -2.22
C SER A 367 -5.81 -0.42 -2.19
N GLU A 368 -5.77 0.88 -2.47
CA GLU A 368 -4.52 1.66 -2.41
C GLU A 368 -4.02 1.77 -0.97
N THR A 369 -4.92 2.00 -0.03
CA THR A 369 -4.59 2.03 1.41
C THR A 369 -4.04 0.69 1.87
N HIS A 370 -4.65 -0.43 1.45
CA HIS A 370 -4.14 -1.78 1.77
C HIS A 370 -2.74 -2.01 1.23
N ASP A 371 -2.45 -1.57 0.00
CA ASP A 371 -1.11 -1.71 -0.56
C ASP A 371 -0.05 -0.89 0.20
N ILE A 372 -0.40 0.32 0.63
CA ILE A 372 0.47 1.14 1.48
C ILE A 372 0.71 0.44 2.83
N LEU A 373 -0.34 -0.01 3.52
CA LEU A 373 -0.23 -0.66 4.84
C LEU A 373 0.60 -1.96 4.77
N VAL A 374 0.49 -2.72 3.68
CA VAL A 374 1.30 -3.92 3.45
C VAL A 374 2.80 -3.60 3.44
N ARG A 375 3.20 -2.46 2.86
CA ARG A 375 4.60 -2.01 2.71
C ARG A 375 5.08 -1.15 3.89
N LEU A 376 4.15 -0.57 4.64
CA LEU A 376 4.42 0.45 5.65
C LEU A 376 5.53 0.06 6.63
N HIS A 377 5.39 -1.09 7.29
CA HIS A 377 6.33 -1.55 8.32
C HIS A 377 7.76 -1.80 7.80
N ALA A 378 7.92 -2.29 6.57
CA ALA A 378 9.20 -2.72 6.04
C ALA A 378 9.89 -1.67 5.15
N GLN A 379 9.12 -0.91 4.36
CA GLN A 379 9.65 0.01 3.34
C GLN A 379 9.48 1.49 3.69
N ILE A 380 8.58 1.84 4.62
CA ILE A 380 8.27 3.25 4.90
C ILE A 380 8.78 3.62 6.30
N LEU A 381 8.30 2.94 7.35
CA LEU A 381 8.64 3.27 8.75
C LEU A 381 10.14 3.36 9.04
N PRO A 382 11.01 2.45 8.54
CA PRO A 382 12.45 2.50 8.85
C PRO A 382 13.16 3.77 8.35
N HIS A 383 12.58 4.45 7.36
CA HIS A 383 13.15 5.63 6.72
C HIS A 383 12.55 6.94 7.22
N LEU A 384 11.54 6.89 8.10
CA LEU A 384 10.96 8.08 8.72
C LEU A 384 11.79 8.51 9.93
N PRO A 385 12.18 9.79 10.08
CA PRO A 385 12.87 10.26 11.28
C PRO A 385 11.95 10.24 12.51
N ASN A 386 10.68 10.64 12.35
CA ASN A 386 9.66 10.68 13.40
C ASN A 386 8.42 9.86 12.98
N PRO A 387 8.47 8.52 13.08
CA PRO A 387 7.37 7.66 12.64
C PRO A 387 6.13 7.72 13.55
N THR A 388 6.25 8.28 14.75
CA THR A 388 5.13 8.50 15.69
C THR A 388 4.03 9.40 15.10
N MET A 389 4.35 10.26 14.13
CA MET A 389 3.35 11.09 13.42
C MET A 389 2.29 10.27 12.68
N LEU A 390 2.54 8.99 12.39
CA LEU A 390 1.58 8.10 11.73
C LEU A 390 0.66 7.38 12.72
N HIS A 391 0.79 7.64 14.02
CA HIS A 391 -0.05 7.01 15.04
C HIS A 391 -1.54 7.24 14.76
N ASP A 392 -1.96 8.49 14.61
CA ASP A 392 -3.38 8.84 14.44
C ASP A 392 -3.96 8.21 13.16
N PHE A 393 -3.19 8.26 12.06
CA PHE A 393 -3.55 7.58 10.82
C PHE A 393 -3.72 6.05 11.00
N LEU A 394 -2.83 5.41 11.76
CA LEU A 394 -2.91 3.97 12.04
C LEU A 394 -4.08 3.61 12.96
N VAL A 395 -4.42 4.49 13.92
CA VAL A 395 -5.60 4.32 14.78
C VAL A 395 -6.87 4.47 13.96
N ASP A 396 -6.96 5.48 13.08
CA ASP A 396 -8.08 5.62 12.15
C ASP A 396 -8.23 4.37 11.28
N CYS A 397 -7.12 3.83 10.74
CA CYS A 397 -7.13 2.58 9.98
C CYS A 397 -7.57 1.38 10.83
N LEU A 398 -7.24 1.35 12.11
CA LEU A 398 -7.66 0.30 13.04
C LEU A 398 -9.17 0.38 13.34
N ASP A 399 -9.71 1.58 13.46
CA ASP A 399 -11.13 1.83 13.73
C ASP A 399 -12.04 1.50 12.53
N THR A 400 -11.51 1.52 11.29
CA THR A 400 -12.27 1.08 10.10
C THR A 400 -12.66 -0.41 10.09
N LYS A 401 -12.13 -1.22 11.02
CA LYS A 401 -12.34 -2.68 11.16
C LYS A 401 -12.05 -3.48 9.87
N GLY A 402 -12.12 -4.81 9.96
CA GLY A 402 -11.90 -5.69 8.81
C GLY A 402 -10.43 -5.81 8.38
N THR A 403 -10.18 -5.93 7.06
CA THR A 403 -8.84 -6.18 6.52
C THR A 403 -7.88 -5.00 6.67
N THR A 404 -8.39 -3.75 6.63
CA THR A 404 -7.58 -2.54 6.85
C THR A 404 -6.96 -2.55 8.23
N ALA A 405 -7.76 -2.87 9.25
CA ALA A 405 -7.35 -2.95 10.64
C ALA A 405 -6.28 -4.03 10.88
N LEU A 406 -6.42 -5.20 10.24
CA LEU A 406 -5.40 -6.27 10.28
C LEU A 406 -4.06 -5.84 9.69
N LEU A 407 -4.07 -5.08 8.60
CA LEU A 407 -2.86 -4.60 7.94
C LEU A 407 -2.19 -3.47 8.74
N ALA A 408 -2.99 -2.56 9.31
CA ALA A 408 -2.52 -1.45 10.13
C ALA A 408 -1.84 -1.91 11.43
N LEU A 409 -2.30 -3.03 11.99
CA LEU A 409 -1.75 -3.63 13.21
C LEU A 409 -0.22 -3.83 13.14
N ASN A 410 0.33 -4.14 11.96
CA ASN A 410 1.78 -4.38 11.81
C ASN A 410 2.58 -3.08 11.91
N GLY A 411 2.05 -2.01 11.31
CA GLY A 411 2.60 -0.67 11.47
C GLY A 411 2.53 -0.20 12.93
N LEU A 412 1.37 -0.38 13.58
CA LEU A 412 1.19 0.02 14.98
C LEU A 412 2.12 -0.75 15.92
N PHE A 413 2.27 -2.07 15.73
CA PHE A 413 3.19 -2.86 16.53
C PHE A 413 4.64 -2.41 16.36
N THR A 414 5.06 -2.07 15.14
CA THR A 414 6.39 -1.54 14.87
C THR A 414 6.61 -0.23 15.64
N LEU A 415 5.61 0.65 15.72
CA LEU A 415 5.67 1.86 16.54
C LEU A 415 5.76 1.57 18.05
N ILE A 416 5.00 0.59 18.54
CA ILE A 416 5.04 0.19 19.95
C ILE A 416 6.42 -0.36 20.33
N VAL A 417 6.98 -1.26 19.52
CA VAL A 417 8.24 -1.96 19.84
C VAL A 417 9.48 -1.11 19.59
N HIS A 418 9.55 -0.45 18.43
CA HIS A 418 10.76 0.27 18.02
C HIS A 418 10.76 1.74 18.41
N HIS A 419 9.59 2.34 18.59
CA HIS A 419 9.45 3.77 18.88
C HIS A 419 8.80 4.05 20.24
N ASN A 420 8.67 3.01 21.10
CA ASN A 420 8.13 3.09 22.46
C ASN A 420 6.79 3.83 22.55
N LEU A 421 5.94 3.67 21.52
CA LEU A 421 4.60 4.23 21.54
C LEU A 421 3.77 3.48 22.59
N ASP A 422 3.25 4.20 23.58
CA ASP A 422 2.35 3.63 24.58
C ASP A 422 0.91 3.57 24.03
N TYR A 423 0.33 2.37 24.02
CA TYR A 423 -1.05 2.14 23.58
C TYR A 423 -1.79 1.30 24.63
N PRO A 424 -2.42 1.95 25.64
CA PRO A 424 -2.89 1.28 26.86
C PRO A 424 -4.01 0.26 26.61
N ALA A 425 -4.77 0.41 25.52
CA ALA A 425 -5.87 -0.48 25.16
C ALA A 425 -5.47 -1.60 24.17
N PHE A 426 -4.19 -1.88 23.97
CA PHE A 426 -3.70 -2.77 22.91
C PHE A 426 -4.38 -4.14 22.89
N TYR A 427 -4.39 -4.87 24.00
CA TYR A 427 -4.96 -6.23 24.05
C TYR A 427 -6.49 -6.23 23.91
N THR A 428 -7.18 -5.18 24.38
CA THR A 428 -8.64 -5.06 24.17
C THR A 428 -8.97 -4.90 22.69
N ARG A 429 -8.18 -4.09 21.97
CA ARG A 429 -8.34 -3.87 20.52
C ARG A 429 -7.92 -5.09 19.71
N LEU A 430 -6.81 -5.73 20.08
CA LEU A 430 -6.37 -6.99 19.47
C LEU A 430 -7.42 -8.10 19.64
N TYR A 431 -8.06 -8.16 20.82
CA TYR A 431 -9.12 -9.11 21.11
C TYR A 431 -10.37 -8.83 20.27
N ALA A 432 -10.76 -7.56 20.13
CA ALA A 432 -11.87 -7.13 19.27
C ALA A 432 -11.60 -7.35 17.77
N LEU A 433 -10.33 -7.29 17.34
CA LEU A 433 -9.93 -7.56 15.97
C LEU A 433 -10.09 -9.02 15.59
N LEU A 434 -10.00 -9.93 16.56
CA LEU A 434 -10.17 -11.36 16.37
C LEU A 434 -11.65 -11.72 16.14
N ASP A 435 -12.11 -11.53 14.91
CA ASP A 435 -13.46 -11.82 14.44
C ASP A 435 -13.49 -13.01 13.47
N ALA A 436 -14.69 -13.55 13.21
CA ALA A 436 -14.93 -14.64 12.28
C ALA A 436 -14.36 -14.34 10.89
N SER A 437 -14.44 -13.09 10.42
CA SER A 437 -13.90 -12.71 9.12
C SER A 437 -12.39 -12.91 8.99
N VAL A 438 -11.62 -12.75 10.07
CA VAL A 438 -10.15 -12.76 10.06
C VAL A 438 -9.61 -14.08 9.53
N LEU A 439 -10.22 -15.19 9.95
CA LEU A 439 -9.82 -16.55 9.56
C LEU A 439 -10.07 -16.85 8.08
N HIS A 440 -10.89 -16.05 7.41
CA HIS A 440 -11.19 -16.15 5.98
C HIS A 440 -10.43 -15.12 5.13
N THR A 441 -9.66 -14.21 5.74
CA THR A 441 -8.90 -13.19 4.99
C THR A 441 -7.67 -13.77 4.29
N ARG A 442 -7.27 -13.16 3.18
CA ARG A 442 -6.00 -13.50 2.48
C ARG A 442 -4.76 -13.23 3.35
N TYR A 443 -4.83 -12.26 4.25
CA TYR A 443 -3.71 -11.84 5.09
C TYR A 443 -3.66 -12.57 6.45
N ARG A 444 -4.46 -13.62 6.64
CA ARG A 444 -4.58 -14.37 7.89
C ARG A 444 -3.24 -14.91 8.43
N SER A 445 -2.36 -15.44 7.58
CA SER A 445 -1.07 -15.96 8.04
C SER A 445 -0.18 -14.87 8.60
N ARG A 446 -0.20 -13.67 7.99
CA ARG A 446 0.55 -12.50 8.49
C ARG A 446 0.01 -12.08 9.86
N PHE A 447 -1.32 -12.07 10.02
CA PHE A 447 -1.94 -11.79 11.31
C PHE A 447 -1.60 -12.85 12.37
N MET A 448 -1.65 -14.14 12.04
CA MET A 448 -1.32 -15.22 13.00
C MET A 448 0.14 -15.18 13.45
N ARG A 449 1.08 -14.85 12.55
CA ARG A 449 2.49 -14.61 12.93
C ARG A 449 2.61 -13.49 13.97
N MET A 450 1.91 -12.38 13.75
CA MET A 450 1.91 -11.26 14.70
C MET A 450 1.19 -11.60 16.00
N LEU A 451 0.11 -12.38 15.94
CA LEU A 451 -0.60 -12.81 17.13
C LEU A 451 0.28 -13.70 18.02
N ASP A 452 1.12 -14.56 17.42
CA ASP A 452 2.11 -15.35 18.17
C ASP A 452 3.17 -14.46 18.82
N THR A 453 3.68 -13.44 18.11
CA THR A 453 4.64 -12.52 18.72
C THR A 453 4.03 -11.71 19.86
N PHE A 454 2.76 -11.30 19.77
CA PHE A 454 2.09 -10.54 20.84
C PHE A 454 1.83 -11.41 22.07
N LEU A 455 1.38 -12.65 21.87
CA LEU A 455 1.10 -13.60 22.95
C LEU A 455 2.33 -14.42 23.36
N ALA A 456 3.52 -14.09 22.84
CA ALA A 456 4.80 -14.64 23.28
C ALA A 456 5.30 -14.06 24.60
N SER A 457 4.78 -12.89 25.01
CA SER A 457 5.21 -12.26 26.24
C SER A 457 4.75 -13.05 27.48
N MET A 458 5.72 -13.45 28.32
CA MET A 458 5.46 -14.12 29.59
C MET A 458 4.87 -13.19 30.66
N LEU A 459 4.87 -11.87 30.44
CA LEU A 459 4.36 -10.87 31.38
C LEU A 459 2.84 -10.70 31.29
N LEU A 460 2.18 -11.43 30.39
CA LEU A 460 0.74 -11.31 30.20
C LEU A 460 -0.04 -12.02 31.30
N PRO A 461 -1.08 -11.38 31.86
CA PRO A 461 -2.02 -12.05 32.75
C PRO A 461 -2.61 -13.28 32.06
N VAL A 462 -2.65 -14.40 32.79
CA VAL A 462 -3.17 -15.68 32.30
C VAL A 462 -4.60 -15.55 31.79
N ALA A 463 -5.42 -14.69 32.41
CA ALA A 463 -6.78 -14.39 31.98
C ALA A 463 -6.85 -13.87 30.52
N ILE A 464 -5.90 -13.01 30.10
CA ILE A 464 -5.83 -12.53 28.72
C ILE A 464 -5.56 -13.69 27.79
N VAL A 465 -4.52 -14.49 28.06
CA VAL A 465 -4.17 -15.64 27.21
C VAL A 465 -5.34 -16.62 27.08
N ALA A 466 -6.00 -16.96 28.19
CA ALA A 466 -7.17 -17.82 28.20
C ALA A 466 -8.33 -17.26 27.36
N SER A 467 -8.57 -15.95 27.42
CA SER A 467 -9.61 -15.30 26.60
C SER A 467 -9.32 -15.39 25.10
N PHE A 468 -8.06 -15.23 24.69
CA PHE A 468 -7.63 -15.40 23.30
C PHE A 468 -7.75 -16.86 22.85
N VAL A 469 -7.33 -17.81 23.68
CA VAL A 469 -7.47 -19.25 23.39
C VAL A 469 -8.94 -19.61 23.23
N LYS A 470 -9.81 -19.26 24.19
CA LYS A 470 -11.24 -19.56 24.14
C LYS A 470 -11.94 -18.90 22.95
N ARG A 471 -11.64 -17.62 22.65
CA ARG A 471 -12.21 -16.94 21.48
C ARG A 471 -11.74 -17.58 20.18
N LEU A 472 -10.45 -17.91 20.03
CA LEU A 472 -9.95 -18.65 18.88
C LEU A 472 -10.61 -20.02 18.72
N SER A 473 -10.80 -20.76 19.82
CA SER A 473 -11.50 -22.05 19.82
C SER A 473 -12.95 -21.90 19.35
N ARG A 474 -13.68 -20.87 19.78
CA ARG A 474 -15.05 -20.61 19.28
C ARG A 474 -15.08 -20.23 17.81
N LEU A 475 -14.16 -19.38 17.37
CA LEU A 475 -14.06 -18.98 15.96
C LEU A 475 -13.67 -20.15 15.06
N SER A 476 -12.88 -21.10 15.60
CA SER A 476 -12.44 -22.28 14.86
C SER A 476 -13.60 -23.16 14.38
N LEU A 477 -14.74 -23.19 15.08
CA LEU A 477 -15.95 -23.93 14.66
C LEU A 477 -16.49 -23.49 13.30
N ARG A 478 -16.26 -22.23 12.91
CA ARG A 478 -16.68 -21.68 11.62
C ARG A 478 -15.52 -21.52 10.63
N ALA A 479 -14.32 -21.87 11.05
CA ALA A 479 -13.11 -21.63 10.27
C ALA A 479 -12.93 -22.62 9.12
N THR A 480 -12.09 -22.23 8.17
CA THR A 480 -11.64 -23.14 7.11
C THR A 480 -10.69 -24.22 7.68
N PRO A 481 -10.59 -25.41 7.08
CA PRO A 481 -9.62 -26.42 7.50
C PRO A 481 -8.18 -25.92 7.44
N ALA A 482 -7.86 -25.03 6.50
CA ALA A 482 -6.55 -24.39 6.42
C ALA A 482 -6.26 -23.54 7.67
N ALA A 483 -7.24 -22.75 8.12
CA ALA A 483 -7.11 -22.02 9.38
C ALA A 483 -7.05 -22.94 10.60
N LEU A 484 -7.77 -24.07 10.63
CA LEU A 484 -7.70 -25.04 11.73
C LEU A 484 -6.29 -25.62 11.94
N ILE A 485 -5.59 -25.92 10.84
CA ILE A 485 -4.21 -26.43 10.87
C ILE A 485 -3.25 -25.41 11.51
N GLU A 486 -3.56 -24.11 11.47
CA GLU A 486 -2.78 -23.07 12.13
C GLU A 486 -3.23 -22.81 13.58
N ILE A 487 -4.54 -22.85 13.85
CA ILE A 487 -5.11 -22.54 15.17
C ILE A 487 -4.77 -23.61 16.21
N ILE A 488 -4.84 -24.89 15.85
CA ILE A 488 -4.56 -26.01 16.78
C ILE A 488 -3.14 -25.95 17.37
N PRO A 489 -2.05 -25.85 16.58
CA PRO A 489 -0.69 -25.80 17.11
C PRO A 489 -0.42 -24.46 17.80
N PHE A 490 -1.08 -23.38 17.38
CA PHE A 490 -1.07 -22.10 18.06
C PHE A 490 -1.63 -22.21 19.49
N ILE A 491 -2.82 -22.80 19.64
CA ILE A 491 -3.43 -23.06 20.96
C ILE A 491 -2.54 -23.99 21.79
N TRP A 492 -2.03 -25.06 21.19
CA TRP A 492 -1.12 -25.99 21.86
C TRP A 492 0.11 -25.26 22.42
N ASN A 493 0.73 -24.37 21.63
CA ASN A 493 1.90 -23.59 22.03
C ASN A 493 1.56 -22.64 23.19
N LEU A 494 0.41 -21.96 23.16
CA LEU A 494 -0.05 -21.09 24.24
C LEU A 494 -0.32 -21.85 25.55
N LEU A 495 -0.94 -23.02 25.48
CA LEU A 495 -1.21 -23.86 26.64
C LEU A 495 0.08 -24.42 27.25
N LYS A 496 1.06 -24.80 26.42
CA LYS A 496 2.37 -25.24 26.90
C LYS A 496 3.16 -24.11 27.56
N ARG A 497 3.04 -22.88 27.04
CA ARG A 497 3.69 -21.68 27.57
C ARG A 497 3.05 -21.21 28.90
N HIS A 498 1.72 -21.31 29.02
CA HIS A 498 0.96 -20.91 30.20
C HIS A 498 0.21 -22.12 30.82
N PRO A 499 0.85 -22.90 31.70
CA PRO A 499 0.27 -24.15 32.24
C PRO A 499 -1.02 -23.92 33.04
N SER A 500 -1.24 -22.72 33.60
CA SER A 500 -2.49 -22.35 34.26
C SER A 500 -3.71 -22.41 33.30
N CYS A 501 -3.51 -22.28 31.99
CA CYS A 501 -4.58 -22.44 31.00
C CYS A 501 -4.92 -23.93 30.73
N MET A 502 -4.10 -24.89 31.19
CA MET A 502 -4.34 -26.33 31.00
C MET A 502 -5.64 -26.79 31.68
N GLN A 503 -6.09 -26.07 32.71
CA GLN A 503 -7.36 -26.31 33.39
C GLN A 503 -8.59 -26.18 32.45
N MET A 504 -8.42 -25.55 31.28
CA MET A 504 -9.47 -25.45 30.26
C MET A 504 -9.62 -26.73 29.43
N ILE A 505 -8.58 -27.59 29.38
CA ILE A 505 -8.64 -28.93 28.76
C ILE A 505 -9.04 -29.97 29.79
N HIS A 506 -8.41 -29.92 30.97
CA HIS A 506 -8.61 -30.91 32.03
C HIS A 506 -8.98 -30.20 33.33
N ARG A 507 -10.23 -30.40 33.77
CA ARG A 507 -10.72 -29.87 35.04
C ARG A 507 -11.20 -31.00 35.93
N GLU A 508 -10.71 -30.99 37.16
CA GLU A 508 -11.21 -31.85 38.23
C GLU A 508 -12.28 -31.09 39.01
N TRP A 509 -13.50 -31.62 39.08
CA TRP A 509 -14.56 -31.07 39.92
C TRP A 509 -14.46 -31.70 41.32
N GLN A 510 -14.28 -30.88 42.37
CA GLN A 510 -14.17 -31.33 43.76
C GLN A 510 -15.49 -31.89 44.34
N HIS A 511 -16.62 -31.61 43.69
CA HIS A 511 -17.94 -32.12 44.06
C HIS A 511 -18.58 -32.78 42.84
N ASP A 512 -19.36 -33.82 43.08
CA ASP A 512 -19.90 -34.79 42.11
C ASP A 512 -20.96 -34.18 41.17
N HIS A 513 -20.64 -33.07 40.50
CA HIS A 513 -21.49 -32.40 39.50
C HIS A 513 -21.68 -33.25 38.24
N LEU A 514 -20.90 -34.33 38.08
CA LEU A 514 -21.11 -35.35 37.05
C LEU A 514 -22.45 -36.09 37.21
N ALA A 515 -23.01 -36.14 38.42
CA ALA A 515 -24.32 -36.74 38.68
C ALA A 515 -25.50 -35.93 38.11
N LEU A 516 -25.29 -34.64 37.80
CA LEU A 516 -26.31 -33.76 37.21
C LEU A 516 -26.34 -33.80 35.66
N GLY A 517 -25.43 -34.55 35.04
CA GLY A 517 -25.33 -34.70 33.58
C GLY A 517 -24.73 -33.49 32.85
N PRO A 518 -24.40 -33.64 31.55
CA PRO A 518 -23.71 -32.63 30.74
C PRO A 518 -24.49 -31.31 30.56
N SER A 519 -25.80 -31.30 30.81
CA SER A 519 -26.66 -30.11 30.69
C SER A 519 -26.60 -29.17 31.89
N ALA A 520 -26.04 -29.60 33.02
CA ALA A 520 -26.03 -28.80 34.27
C ALA A 520 -24.81 -27.86 34.41
N VAL A 521 -23.79 -28.01 33.57
CA VAL A 521 -22.60 -27.15 33.58
C VAL A 521 -22.76 -26.06 32.55
N GLN A 522 -23.21 -24.87 32.98
CA GLN A 522 -23.25 -23.68 32.11
C GLN A 522 -21.83 -23.14 31.90
N ASP A 523 -21.48 -22.82 30.65
CA ASP A 523 -20.21 -22.16 30.31
C ASP A 523 -20.20 -20.72 30.85
N PRO A 524 -19.30 -20.35 31.79
CA PRO A 524 -19.24 -18.99 32.33
C PRO A 524 -18.63 -17.96 31.38
N PHE A 525 -18.08 -18.37 30.23
CA PHE A 525 -17.42 -17.47 29.29
C PHE A 525 -18.42 -16.56 28.56
N ASP A 526 -18.21 -15.24 28.68
CA ASP A 526 -18.99 -14.24 27.95
C ASP A 526 -18.33 -13.90 26.59
N PRO A 527 -18.96 -14.24 25.44
CA PRO A 527 -18.40 -13.92 24.13
C PRO A 527 -18.46 -12.43 23.77
N TYR A 528 -19.38 -11.65 24.34
CA TYR A 528 -19.61 -10.25 23.98
C TYR A 528 -18.74 -9.25 24.76
N GLU A 529 -18.08 -9.72 25.82
CA GLU A 529 -17.19 -8.90 26.64
C GLU A 529 -16.01 -8.37 25.79
N PRO A 530 -15.79 -7.04 25.74
CA PRO A 530 -14.70 -6.44 24.97
C PRO A 530 -13.35 -6.54 25.68
N ASN A 531 -13.32 -6.55 27.01
CA ASN A 531 -12.07 -6.60 27.76
C ASN A 531 -11.66 -8.07 28.02
N PRO A 532 -10.54 -8.56 27.45
CA PRO A 532 -10.11 -9.95 27.62
C PRO A 532 -9.94 -10.37 29.09
N LEU A 533 -9.64 -9.43 29.99
CA LEU A 533 -9.49 -9.68 31.42
C LEU A 533 -10.79 -10.14 32.12
N HIS A 534 -11.96 -9.72 31.63
CA HIS A 534 -13.24 -9.94 32.31
C HIS A 534 -14.11 -11.04 31.67
N THR A 535 -13.62 -11.70 30.61
CA THR A 535 -14.36 -12.72 29.84
C THR A 535 -14.66 -14.02 30.59
N ARG A 536 -14.04 -14.25 31.77
CA ARG A 536 -14.11 -15.51 32.55
C ARG A 536 -13.71 -16.77 31.79
N ALA A 537 -12.86 -16.63 30.76
CA ALA A 537 -12.41 -17.76 29.94
C ALA A 537 -11.65 -18.86 30.72
N LEU A 538 -10.95 -18.50 31.79
CA LEU A 538 -10.26 -19.48 32.65
C LEU A 538 -11.20 -20.44 33.36
N GLU A 539 -12.41 -19.96 33.67
CA GLU A 539 -13.48 -20.74 34.30
C GLU A 539 -14.28 -21.55 33.26
N SER A 540 -14.00 -21.39 31.97
CA SER A 540 -14.56 -22.19 30.88
C SER A 540 -13.68 -23.40 30.53
N SER A 541 -14.22 -24.31 29.71
CA SER A 541 -13.48 -25.39 29.06
C SER A 541 -13.43 -25.22 27.52
N LEU A 542 -12.55 -25.97 26.85
CA LEU A 542 -12.33 -25.94 25.38
C LEU A 542 -13.11 -27.05 24.65
N TRP A 543 -14.44 -27.02 24.76
CA TRP A 543 -15.29 -27.99 24.06
C TRP A 543 -15.18 -27.87 22.53
N GLU A 544 -14.90 -26.69 22.02
CA GLU A 544 -14.87 -26.42 20.58
C GLU A 544 -13.70 -27.09 19.88
N ILE A 545 -12.58 -27.29 20.58
CA ILE A 545 -11.44 -28.02 20.01
C ILE A 545 -11.65 -29.53 20.14
N SER A 546 -12.34 -29.97 21.20
CA SER A 546 -12.59 -31.40 21.41
C SER A 546 -13.48 -32.00 20.30
N THR A 547 -14.40 -31.21 19.74
CA THR A 547 -15.28 -31.59 18.62
C THR A 547 -14.56 -31.85 17.30
N PHE A 548 -13.28 -31.45 17.14
CA PHE A 548 -12.55 -31.74 15.89
C PHE A 548 -11.91 -33.13 15.86
N GLY A 549 -11.88 -33.86 16.98
CA GLY A 549 -11.41 -35.24 17.03
C GLY A 549 -10.75 -35.64 18.35
N ALA A 550 -10.35 -34.68 19.19
CA ALA A 550 -9.69 -34.97 20.47
C ALA A 550 -10.60 -35.76 21.42
N TYR A 551 -11.92 -35.50 21.38
CA TYR A 551 -12.90 -36.22 22.20
C TYR A 551 -12.91 -37.73 21.93
N ARG A 552 -12.89 -38.14 20.66
CA ARG A 552 -12.90 -39.56 20.28
C ARG A 552 -11.69 -40.33 20.84
N LEU A 553 -10.50 -39.73 20.78
CA LEU A 553 -9.30 -40.35 21.32
C LEU A 553 -9.36 -40.44 22.85
N SER A 554 -9.82 -39.38 23.52
CA SER A 554 -9.95 -39.36 24.99
C SER A 554 -10.90 -40.44 25.52
N GLN A 555 -12.03 -40.70 24.84
CA GLN A 555 -12.95 -41.77 25.22
C GLN A 555 -12.34 -43.17 25.02
N THR A 556 -11.60 -43.36 23.93
CA THR A 556 -10.93 -44.63 23.62
C THR A 556 -9.93 -44.99 24.73
N SER A 557 -9.17 -44.00 25.21
CA SER A 557 -8.16 -44.18 26.25
C SER A 557 -8.76 -44.40 27.66
N GLN A 558 -9.91 -43.80 27.98
CA GLN A 558 -10.50 -43.90 29.33
C GLN A 558 -11.45 -45.09 29.51
N HIS A 559 -12.22 -45.48 28.49
CA HIS A 559 -13.33 -46.43 28.65
C HIS A 559 -13.14 -47.79 27.94
N GLY A 560 -12.07 -48.00 27.17
CA GLY A 560 -11.69 -49.31 26.59
C GLY A 560 -12.75 -49.98 25.68
N LYS A 561 -13.89 -49.34 25.43
CA LYS A 561 -14.97 -49.79 24.55
C LYS A 561 -14.97 -48.94 23.29
N GLU A 562 -15.06 -49.58 22.13
CA GLU A 562 -15.35 -48.91 20.87
C GLU A 562 -16.66 -48.12 21.01
N SER A 563 -16.56 -46.79 21.01
CA SER A 563 -17.71 -45.90 20.99
C SER A 563 -18.46 -46.11 19.67
N THR A 564 -19.56 -46.86 19.72
CA THR A 564 -20.48 -47.12 18.58
C THR A 564 -21.49 -45.99 18.35
N ALA A 565 -21.42 -44.89 19.10
CA ALA A 565 -22.36 -43.79 18.99
C ALA A 565 -21.64 -42.43 18.98
N GLY A 566 -21.53 -41.84 17.79
CA GLY A 566 -21.48 -40.39 17.55
C GLY A 566 -20.50 -39.57 18.39
N GLY A 567 -19.32 -39.31 17.84
CA GLY A 567 -18.43 -38.25 18.31
C GLY A 567 -17.76 -37.59 17.11
N ASP A 568 -18.07 -36.32 16.90
CA ASP A 568 -17.71 -35.51 15.73
C ASP A 568 -16.20 -35.55 15.45
N THR A 569 -15.84 -35.93 14.23
CA THR A 569 -14.51 -35.64 13.69
C THR A 569 -14.66 -34.64 12.58
N HIS A 570 -13.65 -33.79 12.46
CA HIS A 570 -13.50 -33.00 11.26
C HIS A 570 -13.44 -33.90 10.02
N TYR A 571 -14.15 -33.53 8.96
CA TYR A 571 -14.25 -34.34 7.74
C TYR A 571 -12.89 -34.64 7.10
N LEU A 572 -11.92 -33.74 7.25
CA LEU A 572 -10.54 -33.95 6.83
C LEU A 572 -9.78 -34.74 7.91
N GLY A 573 -9.30 -35.93 7.54
CA GLY A 573 -8.56 -36.81 8.45
C GLY A 573 -7.31 -36.17 9.05
N SER A 574 -6.56 -35.38 8.27
CA SER A 574 -5.36 -34.67 8.75
C SER A 574 -5.64 -33.66 9.87
N VAL A 575 -6.78 -32.96 9.82
CA VAL A 575 -7.18 -32.05 10.90
C VAL A 575 -7.59 -32.83 12.13
N SER A 576 -8.32 -33.94 11.97
CA SER A 576 -8.74 -34.77 13.09
C SER A 576 -7.56 -35.36 13.86
N THR A 577 -6.54 -35.87 13.15
CA THR A 577 -5.30 -36.37 13.76
C THR A 577 -4.47 -35.26 14.42
N PHE A 578 -4.65 -34.02 13.99
CA PHE A 578 -3.95 -32.88 14.58
C PHE A 578 -4.71 -32.31 15.78
N ALA A 579 -6.04 -32.33 15.76
CA ALA A 579 -6.83 -32.00 16.94
C ALA A 579 -6.59 -33.02 18.07
N SER A 580 -6.35 -34.29 17.74
CA SER A 580 -6.11 -35.33 18.74
C SER A 580 -4.82 -35.15 19.55
N ILE A 581 -3.85 -34.34 19.09
CA ILE A 581 -2.63 -34.08 19.86
C ILE A 581 -2.93 -33.42 21.22
N LEU A 582 -4.04 -32.66 21.32
CA LEU A 582 -4.44 -32.03 22.58
C LEU A 582 -5.04 -33.02 23.59
N ALA A 583 -5.43 -34.22 23.16
CA ALA A 583 -5.83 -35.33 24.04
C ALA A 583 -4.66 -36.26 24.41
N GLU A 584 -3.55 -36.15 23.68
CA GLU A 584 -2.31 -36.90 23.95
C GLU A 584 -1.44 -36.17 25.00
N PRO A 585 -0.53 -36.88 25.69
CA PRO A 585 0.41 -36.24 26.60
C PRO A 585 1.31 -35.25 25.84
N PHE A 586 1.53 -34.07 26.43
CA PHE A 586 2.32 -32.97 25.85
C PHE A 586 3.84 -33.27 25.87
N THR A 587 4.28 -34.21 25.03
CA THR A 587 5.67 -34.68 24.89
C THR A 587 6.55 -33.73 24.09
N GLN A 588 5.99 -33.10 23.05
CA GLN A 588 6.70 -32.13 22.23
C GLN A 588 6.99 -30.85 23.02
N GLN A 589 8.06 -30.12 22.66
CA GLN A 589 8.43 -28.84 23.29
C GLN A 589 7.71 -27.64 22.65
N ARG A 590 7.69 -27.58 21.31
CA ARG A 590 7.03 -26.54 20.52
C ARG A 590 6.64 -27.06 19.14
N TYR A 591 5.57 -26.53 18.56
CA TYR A 591 5.28 -26.62 17.14
C TYR A 591 5.76 -25.34 16.45
N GLU A 592 6.55 -25.47 15.38
CA GLU A 592 6.95 -24.32 14.58
C GLU A 592 5.79 -23.90 13.68
N LEU A 593 5.24 -22.71 13.91
CA LEU A 593 4.03 -22.27 13.21
C LEU A 593 4.26 -22.03 11.72
N GLU A 594 5.48 -21.64 11.31
CA GLU A 594 5.81 -21.35 9.91
C GLU A 594 5.56 -22.54 8.96
N ASP A 595 5.66 -23.77 9.46
CA ASP A 595 5.36 -24.99 8.68
C ASP A 595 3.86 -25.16 8.37
N PHE A 596 3.00 -24.56 9.19
CA PHE A 596 1.54 -24.67 9.10
C PHE A 596 0.89 -23.43 8.48
N LEU A 597 1.55 -22.28 8.62
CA LEU A 597 1.17 -21.01 8.04
C LEU A 597 1.17 -21.09 6.51
N ASP A 598 0.33 -20.27 5.86
CA ASP A 598 0.18 -20.22 4.38
C ASP A 598 -0.44 -21.47 3.73
N SER A 599 -1.00 -22.38 4.53
CA SER A 599 -1.83 -23.45 4.01
C SER A 599 -3.07 -22.89 3.32
N THR A 600 -3.47 -23.45 2.19
CA THR A 600 -4.65 -23.01 1.44
C THR A 600 -5.41 -24.23 0.93
N TYR A 601 -6.64 -24.04 0.47
CA TYR A 601 -7.40 -25.15 -0.12
C TYR A 601 -6.67 -25.79 -1.31
N SER A 602 -5.92 -25.01 -2.10
CA SER A 602 -5.12 -25.54 -3.20
C SER A 602 -3.98 -26.41 -2.69
N THR A 603 -3.22 -25.96 -1.69
CA THR A 603 -2.13 -26.79 -1.14
C THR A 603 -2.66 -28.05 -0.46
N LEU A 604 -3.75 -27.95 0.30
CA LEU A 604 -4.41 -29.12 0.89
C LEU A 604 -4.87 -30.11 -0.18
N PHE A 605 -5.53 -29.63 -1.23
CA PHE A 605 -5.96 -30.47 -2.33
C PHE A 605 -4.78 -31.14 -3.05
N GLU A 606 -3.70 -30.42 -3.30
CA GLU A 606 -2.48 -30.99 -3.86
C GLU A 606 -1.85 -32.05 -2.96
N THR A 607 -1.84 -31.85 -1.64
CA THR A 607 -1.29 -32.85 -0.72
C THR A 607 -2.12 -34.14 -0.73
N GLU A 608 -3.45 -34.03 -0.74
CA GLU A 608 -4.34 -35.18 -0.77
C GLU A 608 -4.32 -35.91 -2.12
N THR A 609 -4.25 -35.18 -3.24
CA THR A 609 -4.08 -35.79 -4.57
C THR A 609 -2.74 -36.51 -4.71
N LYS A 610 -1.64 -35.94 -4.20
CA LYS A 610 -0.32 -36.61 -4.17
C LYS A 610 -0.32 -37.87 -3.30
N LYS A 611 -1.03 -37.87 -2.16
CA LYS A 611 -1.20 -39.05 -1.28
C LYS A 611 -2.01 -40.14 -1.97
N THR A 612 -3.09 -39.80 -2.65
CA THR A 612 -4.00 -40.76 -3.31
C THR A 612 -3.41 -41.37 -4.58
N LEU A 613 -2.61 -40.59 -5.34
CA LEU A 613 -1.88 -41.10 -6.52
C LEU A 613 -0.78 -42.11 -6.14
N LYS A 614 -0.15 -41.95 -4.97
CA LYS A 614 0.69 -42.99 -4.36
C LYS A 614 -0.21 -44.05 -3.73
N ARG A 615 -0.87 -44.86 -4.57
CA ARG A 615 -1.66 -46.02 -4.14
C ARG A 615 -0.87 -46.79 -3.09
N ARG A 616 -1.35 -46.81 -1.84
CA ARG A 616 -0.84 -47.72 -0.81
C ARG A 616 -0.76 -49.11 -1.45
N GLN A 617 0.42 -49.71 -1.50
CA GLN A 617 0.50 -51.14 -1.77
C GLN A 617 -0.46 -51.83 -0.80
N PRO A 618 -1.27 -52.80 -1.26
CA PRO A 618 -2.24 -53.44 -0.39
C PRO A 618 -1.48 -54.23 0.67
N MET A 619 -1.32 -53.66 1.86
CA MET A 619 -1.02 -54.46 3.03
C MET A 619 -2.27 -55.34 3.25
N ASN A 620 -2.06 -56.65 3.41
CA ASN A 620 -3.12 -57.64 3.57
C ASN A 620 -4.26 -57.08 4.42
N LYS A 621 -5.40 -56.81 3.79
CA LYS A 621 -6.59 -56.31 4.47
C LYS A 621 -7.03 -57.37 5.50
N PRO A 622 -7.21 -57.04 6.79
CA PRO A 622 -8.25 -57.72 7.54
C PRO A 622 -9.58 -57.44 6.82
N VAL A 623 -10.43 -58.46 6.70
CA VAL A 623 -11.74 -58.42 6.05
C VAL A 623 -12.48 -57.16 6.47
N ALA A 624 -12.92 -56.36 5.49
CA ALA A 624 -13.71 -55.17 5.78
C ALA A 624 -14.95 -55.58 6.58
N PRO A 625 -15.28 -54.90 7.71
CA PRO A 625 -16.59 -55.09 8.30
C PRO A 625 -17.66 -54.82 7.23
N PRO A 626 -18.81 -55.53 7.26
CA PRO A 626 -19.87 -55.32 6.29
C PRO A 626 -20.20 -53.82 6.24
N PRO A 627 -20.52 -53.28 5.05
CA PRO A 627 -20.85 -51.87 4.91
C PRO A 627 -21.94 -51.54 5.93
N VAL A 628 -21.64 -50.62 6.85
CA VAL A 628 -22.66 -50.03 7.72
C VAL A 628 -23.73 -49.53 6.77
N ALA A 629 -24.96 -50.01 6.95
CA ALA A 629 -26.09 -49.62 6.13
C ALA A 629 -26.12 -48.07 6.05
N PRO A 630 -26.38 -47.48 4.87
CA PRO A 630 -26.60 -46.05 4.79
C PRO A 630 -27.66 -45.70 5.84
N LEU A 631 -27.42 -44.63 6.61
CA LEU A 631 -28.35 -44.13 7.64
C LEU A 631 -29.78 -44.24 7.11
N ASP A 632 -30.53 -45.16 7.69
CA ASP A 632 -31.89 -45.49 7.30
C ASP A 632 -32.76 -44.30 7.77
N ILE A 633 -32.78 -43.22 6.99
CA ILE A 633 -33.72 -42.12 7.18
C ILE A 633 -35.09 -42.70 6.78
N ARG A 634 -35.69 -43.47 7.68
CA ARG A 634 -37.05 -43.99 7.56
C ARG A 634 -38.01 -42.80 7.64
N LEU A 635 -38.25 -42.15 6.52
CA LEU A 635 -39.44 -41.32 6.35
C LEU A 635 -40.65 -42.26 6.37
N ALA A 636 -41.35 -42.29 7.51
CA ALA A 636 -42.51 -43.14 7.71
C ALA A 636 -43.56 -42.87 6.61
N VAL A 637 -43.79 -43.84 5.74
CA VAL A 637 -44.92 -43.83 4.80
C VAL A 637 -46.14 -44.36 5.57
N PRO A 638 -47.28 -43.64 5.57
CA PRO A 638 -48.48 -44.11 6.27
C PRO A 638 -48.92 -45.50 5.76
N PRO A 639 -49.35 -46.40 6.67
CA PRO A 639 -49.59 -47.82 6.38
C PRO A 639 -50.70 -48.09 5.34
N LEU A 640 -51.54 -47.09 5.02
CA LEU A 640 -52.65 -47.21 4.06
C LEU A 640 -52.20 -47.40 2.60
N LEU A 641 -50.93 -47.14 2.26
CA LEU A 641 -50.38 -47.40 0.92
C LEU A 641 -49.84 -48.83 0.76
N ALA A 642 -49.64 -49.56 1.85
CA ALA A 642 -49.02 -50.89 1.85
C ALA A 642 -49.99 -51.99 1.38
N GLU A 643 -51.29 -51.83 1.63
CA GLU A 643 -52.28 -52.89 1.40
C GLU A 643 -52.57 -53.17 -0.08
N LYS A 644 -52.26 -52.26 -1.00
CA LYS A 644 -52.57 -52.44 -2.43
C LYS A 644 -51.49 -53.17 -3.25
N THR A 645 -50.28 -53.35 -2.73
CA THR A 645 -49.16 -53.88 -3.54
C THR A 645 -48.44 -55.09 -2.95
N GLY A 646 -48.90 -55.64 -1.82
CA GLY A 646 -48.39 -56.89 -1.24
C GLY A 646 -46.98 -56.82 -0.64
N ASP A 647 -46.10 -55.95 -1.15
CA ASP A 647 -44.76 -55.71 -0.61
C ASP A 647 -44.59 -54.24 -0.18
N LEU A 648 -44.56 -54.04 1.14
CA LEU A 648 -44.34 -52.75 1.81
C LEU A 648 -43.06 -52.06 1.31
N ASP A 649 -42.01 -52.85 1.14
CA ASP A 649 -40.68 -52.41 0.74
C ASP A 649 -40.63 -51.90 -0.72
N ALA A 650 -41.43 -52.49 -1.60
CA ALA A 650 -41.54 -52.05 -2.98
C ALA A 650 -42.37 -50.77 -3.11
N ALA A 651 -43.42 -50.62 -2.27
CA ALA A 651 -44.26 -49.42 -2.22
C ALA A 651 -43.48 -48.21 -1.70
N VAL A 652 -42.72 -48.39 -0.60
CA VAL A 652 -41.88 -47.33 -0.01
C VAL A 652 -40.81 -46.87 -1.00
N ARG A 653 -40.16 -47.79 -1.73
CA ARG A 653 -39.17 -47.46 -2.76
C ARG A 653 -39.77 -46.73 -3.97
N ARG A 654 -41.00 -47.06 -4.37
CA ARG A 654 -41.70 -46.35 -5.45
C ARG A 654 -42.08 -44.93 -5.04
N GLU A 655 -42.61 -44.76 -3.83
CA GLU A 655 -43.06 -43.45 -3.35
C GLU A 655 -41.89 -42.51 -3.05
N THR A 656 -40.79 -43.03 -2.49
CA THR A 656 -39.53 -42.27 -2.33
C THR A 656 -38.94 -41.84 -3.67
N ARG A 657 -38.91 -42.71 -4.69
CA ARG A 657 -38.50 -42.32 -6.06
C ARG A 657 -39.40 -41.26 -6.67
N LYS A 658 -40.71 -41.34 -6.43
CA LYS A 658 -41.70 -40.38 -6.93
C LYS A 658 -41.47 -38.99 -6.31
N ARG A 659 -41.25 -38.91 -4.99
CA ARG A 659 -40.93 -37.67 -4.28
C ARG A 659 -39.57 -37.10 -4.65
N LEU A 660 -38.53 -37.93 -4.76
CA LEU A 660 -37.21 -37.49 -5.21
C LEU A 660 -37.23 -36.95 -6.64
N ARG A 661 -38.05 -37.52 -7.53
CA ARG A 661 -38.28 -36.96 -8.87
C ARG A 661 -38.99 -35.61 -8.85
N LEU A 662 -39.95 -35.42 -7.94
CA LEU A 662 -40.63 -34.13 -7.73
C LEU A 662 -39.68 -33.04 -7.20
N TYR A 663 -38.74 -33.38 -6.32
CA TYR A 663 -37.70 -32.45 -5.85
C TYR A 663 -36.62 -32.16 -6.90
N ALA A 664 -36.26 -33.15 -7.72
CA ALA A 664 -35.24 -32.99 -8.76
C ALA A 664 -35.77 -32.26 -10.01
N PHE A 665 -37.07 -32.39 -10.33
CA PHE A 665 -37.72 -31.75 -11.47
C PHE A 665 -39.11 -31.23 -11.05
N PRO A 666 -39.20 -30.01 -10.49
CA PRO A 666 -40.48 -29.41 -10.14
C PRO A 666 -41.30 -29.23 -11.43
N THR A 667 -42.49 -29.82 -11.49
CA THR A 667 -43.44 -29.56 -12.58
C THR A 667 -44.38 -28.44 -12.14
N GLU A 668 -44.64 -27.48 -13.03
CA GLU A 668 -45.37 -26.23 -12.74
C GLU A 668 -46.79 -26.45 -12.17
N SER A 669 -47.36 -27.66 -12.29
CA SER A 669 -48.67 -28.00 -11.74
C SER A 669 -48.69 -28.24 -10.23
N ALA A 670 -47.53 -28.27 -9.53
CA ALA A 670 -47.46 -28.52 -8.09
C ALA A 670 -47.52 -27.25 -7.22
N ALA A 671 -47.75 -26.07 -7.80
CA ALA A 671 -47.81 -24.79 -7.09
C ALA A 671 -49.08 -24.58 -6.22
N GLN A 672 -49.95 -25.58 -6.04
CA GLN A 672 -51.24 -25.41 -5.35
C GLN A 672 -51.50 -26.39 -4.20
N GLN A 673 -50.54 -27.23 -3.78
CA GLN A 673 -50.72 -28.10 -2.61
C GLN A 673 -49.85 -27.68 -1.43
N GLY A 674 -50.45 -26.82 -0.61
CA GLY A 674 -50.26 -26.72 0.84
C GLY A 674 -48.86 -26.38 1.33
N ASP A 675 -48.65 -25.11 1.67
CA ASP A 675 -47.56 -24.64 2.51
C ASP A 675 -47.42 -25.56 3.73
N THR A 676 -46.27 -26.22 3.87
CA THR A 676 -45.97 -26.94 5.11
C THR A 676 -45.58 -25.93 6.19
N PRO A 677 -46.00 -26.13 7.46
CA PRO A 677 -45.66 -25.21 8.56
C PRO A 677 -44.15 -24.97 8.71
N LEU A 678 -43.36 -25.99 8.37
CA LEU A 678 -41.89 -25.97 8.35
C LEU A 678 -41.28 -25.02 7.30
N GLU A 679 -41.96 -24.81 6.16
CA GLU A 679 -41.53 -23.87 5.13
C GLU A 679 -41.92 -22.43 5.46
N GLN A 680 -43.04 -22.24 6.16
CA GLN A 680 -43.43 -20.94 6.71
C GLN A 680 -42.47 -20.53 7.85
N ASP A 681 -42.08 -21.45 8.73
CA ASP A 681 -41.09 -21.21 9.80
C ASP A 681 -39.69 -20.89 9.23
N ARG A 682 -39.26 -21.58 8.16
CA ARG A 682 -37.98 -21.29 7.50
C ARG A 682 -37.95 -19.94 6.80
N ARG A 683 -39.09 -19.47 6.27
CA ARG A 683 -39.20 -18.14 5.64
C ARG A 683 -39.33 -17.01 6.67
N ALA A 684 -39.84 -17.32 7.86
CA ALA A 684 -40.04 -16.35 8.93
C ALA A 684 -38.77 -16.05 9.76
N MET A 685 -37.69 -16.85 9.63
CA MET A 685 -36.45 -16.67 10.41
C MET A 685 -35.52 -15.59 9.81
N PRO A 686 -35.22 -14.48 10.53
CA PRO A 686 -34.11 -13.60 10.19
C PRO A 686 -32.76 -14.25 10.54
N LEU A 687 -31.74 -13.97 9.73
CA LEU A 687 -30.42 -14.61 9.72
C LEU A 687 -29.62 -14.61 11.05
N ASP A 688 -29.97 -13.77 12.01
CA ASP A 688 -29.25 -13.62 13.28
C ASP A 688 -29.76 -14.52 14.43
N ASP A 689 -30.92 -15.17 14.30
CA ASP A 689 -31.53 -15.94 15.40
C ASP A 689 -30.93 -17.34 15.62
N CYS A 690 -30.07 -17.84 14.74
CA CYS A 690 -29.34 -19.10 14.96
C CYS A 690 -28.44 -19.07 16.21
N ALA A 691 -28.10 -17.88 16.72
CA ALA A 691 -27.41 -17.70 17.99
C ALA A 691 -28.32 -17.88 19.23
N ARG A 692 -29.65 -17.77 19.09
CA ARG A 692 -30.62 -17.95 20.19
C ARG A 692 -31.05 -19.38 20.41
N LEU A 693 -30.76 -20.30 19.48
CA LEU A 693 -31.09 -21.74 19.59
C LEU A 693 -30.26 -22.52 20.62
N TRP A 694 -29.37 -21.84 21.37
CA TRP A 694 -28.53 -22.45 22.40
C TRP A 694 -28.73 -21.85 23.80
N HIS A 695 -29.93 -21.34 24.08
CA HIS A 695 -30.41 -21.17 25.46
C HIS A 695 -31.31 -22.37 25.81
N PHE A 696 -30.76 -23.35 26.51
CA PHE A 696 -31.56 -24.30 27.26
C PHE A 696 -31.68 -23.80 28.71
N VAL A 697 -32.92 -23.71 29.18
CA VAL A 697 -33.32 -23.50 30.59
C VAL A 697 -32.71 -24.57 31.48
#